data_AF-A0AAJ1YDB6-F1
#
_entry.id   AF-A0AAJ1YDB6-F1
#
_cell.length_a   1.000
_cell.length_b   1.000
_cell.length_c   1.000
_cell.angle_alpha   90.00
_cell.angle_beta   90.00
_cell.angle_gamma   90.00
#
_symmetry.space_group_name_H-M   'P 1'
#
loop_
_entity.id
_entity.type
_entity.pdbx_description
1 polymer ?
#
loop_
_entity_poly.entity_id
_entity_poly.type
_entity_poly.pdbx_seq_one_letter_code
_entity_poly.pdbx_strand_id
1 'polypeptide(L)'
;MLKKTAVSALTMAVFLSLDPACAAETRTLEATGLISGFSQLNNSEAGRHALADNLSTSITINNQASDAQRARAISDNTIAALIGSMSNGLLVANALGPKMNDIFSAHNSINAATYSATTFSKNFEALFTQVNALIQADSSFAKNYYANGSANGNPALPATGISLPVGGVYNVYDLAYQPLDENRNTVGNSRPVQVAPDRIESFSAPDFFGVETNSAVAILPTVKGNASFPSGHSAFGFASTLLFAEMVPERFQEFLLRGSQYGNSRITLGVHYALDVIGARIMTTYALAQMLNNNPDYLGQNISSMLGSPMTTTTDFQGLISAAQTDLRTLLEQGCQSTIAECSATDRAERQATAAQNKADYLYRMTYGLTPVGPTDLAPVVPVGAEVLIASRFPYLTAEQRRDVLATTEIESGHALDNGSGWARLNLYAAADGYGAFNGNVSVTMDASQGGFNAYDSWGNDIAGNGSFVKNGSGILELTGNNSFSGSTTVAGGALIVNGDHGHSSVTVENGALLGGSGTVGALTAQSGAVIAPGNSIGTLQVANDVTFASGSTYAVEIAADGRSDVIQSTGSAILKGGDVKVSLENSGNLLSQGEAHSLLGKQYRILTAQQGISGQFDNVQPDYLFLGTTLNYQPTQITLNVGRNATAFADVAQTPNERALAMAADTLGAGNSVYESILTSSTPWEARQAYRQLSGQIHADIASAQMNDSRYLRDALNERLRQSEGLTRSPDIKVNEGGAWAQFLGAWDHASGDANATGYQASTYGILMGLDSTYSEEWQLGISTGYTRTSLDGGYGANANSDNYHLGVYGGKQLGDLALRAGSTYTWHRIDTSRNVNYGAQSDNQTAKYSARTQQVFAEAGYSLKAAEVNLEPFANLAYINFQNNGINEDGGAAALHGDKQHTDATVSTLGLRADTQVQTVMLRGELGWQHQYSDLDRGTRLMFSGSSSALVVDSVPVSRDGAVVKASAEVAVSKDATLTLGYGGLVSQNHQDNRVNAGFIWRF
;
A
#
# COMPACT_ATOMS: atom_id res chain seq x y z
N MET A 1 -64.06 20.17 23.85
CA MET A 1 -64.76 21.47 23.91
C MET A 1 -65.88 21.49 22.88
N LEU A 2 -67.02 22.08 23.25
CA LEU A 2 -68.30 22.07 22.53
C LEU A 2 -68.40 23.05 21.34
N LYS A 3 -69.19 22.63 20.33
CA LYS A 3 -70.19 23.38 19.52
C LYS A 3 -69.77 24.48 18.52
N LYS A 4 -70.36 24.32 17.31
CA LYS A 4 -70.89 25.27 16.27
C LYS A 4 -70.25 24.97 14.90
N THR A 5 -70.93 24.85 13.75
CA THR A 5 -72.32 25.12 13.32
C THR A 5 -72.55 24.44 11.96
N ALA A 6 -73.80 24.09 11.65
CA ALA A 6 -74.27 23.59 10.35
C ALA A 6 -74.46 24.72 9.30
N VAL A 7 -74.90 24.31 8.09
CA VAL A 7 -75.32 25.08 6.88
C VAL A 7 -74.18 25.17 5.84
N SER A 8 -74.24 24.58 4.64
CA SER A 8 -75.32 24.56 3.65
C SER A 8 -75.40 23.26 2.83
N ALA A 9 -76.62 22.78 2.63
CA ALA A 9 -77.02 21.98 1.48
C ALA A 9 -77.93 22.85 0.60
N LEU A 10 -77.59 23.05 -0.68
CA LEU A 10 -78.54 23.00 -1.81
C LEU A 10 -77.86 23.21 -3.18
N THR A 11 -78.09 22.23 -4.06
CA THR A 11 -78.32 22.31 -5.52
C THR A 11 -77.29 22.95 -6.44
N MET A 12 -76.65 22.09 -7.25
CA MET A 12 -76.71 22.21 -8.70
C MET A 12 -76.75 20.80 -9.32
N ALA A 13 -77.97 20.33 -9.62
CA ALA A 13 -78.22 19.22 -10.53
C ALA A 13 -78.32 19.79 -11.94
N VAL A 14 -77.64 19.18 -12.92
CA VAL A 14 -77.90 18.97 -14.38
C VAL A 14 -76.52 18.56 -14.95
N PHE A 15 -76.23 17.35 -15.44
CA PHE A 15 -76.94 16.52 -16.41
C PHE A 15 -76.94 15.03 -16.01
N LEU A 16 -78.13 14.42 -16.09
CA LEU A 16 -78.29 13.01 -16.41
C LEU A 16 -77.75 12.78 -17.83
N SER A 17 -76.58 12.18 -17.94
CA SER A 17 -76.27 11.28 -19.05
C SER A 17 -76.16 9.89 -18.46
N LEU A 18 -77.06 9.01 -18.89
CA LEU A 18 -77.02 7.55 -18.76
C LEU A 18 -75.63 7.04 -18.37
N ASP A 19 -75.50 6.41 -17.21
CA ASP A 19 -74.36 5.54 -16.88
C ASP A 19 -74.18 4.51 -18.02
N PRO A 20 -73.09 4.54 -18.81
CA PRO A 20 -72.51 3.29 -19.21
C PRO A 20 -71.67 2.80 -18.02
N ALA A 21 -71.78 1.51 -17.68
CA ALA A 21 -70.87 0.85 -16.76
C ALA A 21 -69.44 1.43 -16.90
N CYS A 22 -68.82 1.88 -15.81
CA CYS A 22 -67.42 2.34 -15.82
C CYS A 22 -66.58 1.28 -16.54
N ALA A 23 -66.19 1.55 -17.78
CA ALA A 23 -65.22 0.73 -18.48
C ALA A 23 -63.93 0.87 -17.67
N ALA A 24 -63.49 -0.21 -17.04
CA ALA A 24 -62.26 -0.19 -16.28
C ALA A 24 -61.09 0.04 -17.23
N GLU A 25 -60.15 0.90 -16.81
CA GLU A 25 -58.98 1.28 -17.59
C GLU A 25 -58.15 0.03 -17.94
N THR A 26 -57.57 -0.01 -19.15
CA THR A 26 -56.77 -1.16 -19.64
C THR A 26 -55.71 -1.61 -18.62
N ARG A 27 -54.99 -0.65 -18.02
CA ARG A 27 -53.99 -0.91 -16.97
C ARG A 27 -54.53 -1.77 -15.82
N THR A 28 -55.76 -1.48 -15.39
CA THR A 28 -56.42 -2.11 -14.25
C THR A 28 -56.85 -3.53 -14.60
N LEU A 29 -57.35 -3.73 -15.83
CA LEU A 29 -57.75 -5.03 -16.35
C LEU A 29 -56.54 -5.97 -16.47
N GLU A 30 -55.43 -5.48 -17.02
CA GLU A 30 -54.20 -6.25 -17.17
C GLU A 30 -53.60 -6.64 -15.82
N ALA A 31 -53.44 -5.67 -14.89
CA ALA A 31 -52.93 -5.94 -13.55
C ALA A 31 -53.81 -6.96 -12.81
N THR A 32 -55.13 -6.85 -12.94
CA THR A 32 -56.08 -7.80 -12.33
C THR A 32 -55.96 -9.20 -12.95
N GLY A 33 -55.74 -9.29 -14.27
CA GLY A 33 -55.61 -10.55 -15.00
C GLY A 33 -54.37 -11.38 -14.61
N LEU A 34 -53.31 -10.74 -14.11
CA LEU A 34 -52.08 -11.42 -13.65
C LEU A 34 -52.32 -12.43 -12.53
N ILE A 35 -53.29 -12.16 -11.66
CA ILE A 35 -53.61 -12.97 -10.48
C ILE A 35 -54.86 -13.82 -10.67
N SER A 36 -55.26 -14.05 -11.93
CA SER A 36 -56.49 -14.77 -12.30
C SER A 36 -56.53 -16.25 -11.89
N GLY A 37 -55.36 -16.87 -11.69
CA GLY A 37 -55.24 -18.23 -11.15
C GLY A 37 -55.97 -18.42 -9.82
N PHE A 38 -56.13 -17.35 -9.03
CA PHE A 38 -56.91 -17.36 -7.79
C PHE A 38 -58.33 -17.92 -7.99
N SER A 39 -59.00 -17.52 -9.07
CA SER A 39 -60.39 -17.92 -9.37
C SER A 39 -60.54 -19.40 -9.71
N GLN A 40 -59.45 -20.11 -9.97
CA GLN A 40 -59.46 -21.51 -10.38
C GLN A 40 -59.12 -22.47 -9.23
N LEU A 41 -58.70 -21.97 -8.07
CA LEU A 41 -58.18 -22.81 -6.98
C LEU A 41 -59.21 -23.81 -6.43
N ASN A 42 -60.52 -23.52 -6.48
CA ASN A 42 -61.55 -24.47 -6.04
C ASN A 42 -61.75 -25.65 -7.01
N ASN A 43 -61.26 -25.54 -8.25
CA ASN A 43 -61.63 -26.44 -9.35
C ASN A 43 -60.81 -27.73 -9.38
N SER A 44 -59.61 -27.75 -8.81
CA SER A 44 -58.72 -28.91 -8.79
C SER A 44 -58.43 -29.38 -7.36
N GLU A 45 -57.99 -30.63 -7.21
CA GLU A 45 -57.55 -31.15 -5.92
C GLU A 45 -56.33 -30.39 -5.38
N ALA A 46 -55.33 -30.16 -6.23
CA ALA A 46 -54.15 -29.37 -5.89
C ALA A 46 -54.51 -27.94 -5.47
N GLY A 47 -55.45 -27.29 -6.17
CA GLY A 47 -55.92 -25.94 -5.81
C GLY A 47 -56.65 -25.91 -4.46
N ARG A 48 -57.47 -26.93 -4.15
CA ARG A 48 -58.12 -27.05 -2.84
C ARG A 48 -57.11 -27.34 -1.72
N HIS A 49 -56.07 -28.11 -1.98
CA HIS A 49 -54.95 -28.27 -1.04
C HIS A 49 -54.20 -26.95 -0.82
N ALA A 50 -53.88 -26.22 -1.89
CA ALA A 50 -53.25 -24.90 -1.77
C ALA A 50 -54.11 -23.90 -0.95
N LEU A 51 -55.45 -23.95 -1.07
CA LEU A 51 -56.36 -23.17 -0.23
C LEU A 51 -56.36 -23.64 1.23
N ALA A 52 -56.38 -24.95 1.49
CA ALA A 52 -56.28 -25.49 2.84
C ALA A 52 -54.95 -25.08 3.51
N ASP A 53 -53.83 -25.19 2.78
CA ASP A 53 -52.51 -24.72 3.20
C ASP A 53 -52.54 -23.22 3.47
N ASN A 54 -53.15 -22.43 2.59
CA ASN A 54 -53.22 -20.97 2.72
C ASN A 54 -53.93 -20.54 4.02
N LEU A 55 -55.05 -21.17 4.41
CA LEU A 55 -55.68 -20.92 5.70
C LEU A 55 -54.81 -21.40 6.87
N SER A 56 -54.27 -22.62 6.79
CA SER A 56 -53.44 -23.22 7.84
C SER A 56 -52.17 -22.40 8.13
N THR A 57 -51.45 -22.02 7.08
CA THR A 57 -50.25 -21.18 7.13
C THR A 57 -50.56 -19.81 7.69
N SER A 58 -51.70 -19.20 7.32
CA SER A 58 -52.08 -17.88 7.86
C SER A 58 -52.37 -17.93 9.37
N ILE A 59 -53.06 -18.98 9.83
CA ILE A 59 -53.30 -19.23 11.26
C ILE A 59 -51.98 -19.48 11.99
N THR A 60 -51.09 -20.27 11.39
CA THR A 60 -49.78 -20.61 11.97
C THR A 60 -48.91 -19.36 12.12
N ILE A 61 -48.82 -18.52 11.09
CA ILE A 61 -48.05 -17.26 11.13
C ILE A 61 -48.60 -16.29 12.20
N ASN A 62 -49.91 -16.21 12.37
CA ASN A 62 -50.52 -15.38 13.42
C ASN A 62 -50.23 -15.93 14.82
N ASN A 63 -50.52 -17.21 15.08
CA ASN A 63 -50.42 -17.79 16.42
C ASN A 63 -48.95 -18.00 16.86
N GLN A 64 -48.05 -18.32 15.94
CA GLN A 64 -46.63 -18.56 16.25
C GLN A 64 -45.74 -17.32 16.07
N ALA A 65 -46.32 -16.15 15.78
CA ALA A 65 -45.54 -14.91 15.72
C ALA A 65 -44.89 -14.61 17.08
N SER A 66 -43.57 -14.39 17.06
CA SER A 66 -42.82 -13.88 18.21
C SER A 66 -43.29 -12.49 18.64
N ASP A 67 -42.97 -12.08 19.86
CA ASP A 67 -43.29 -10.74 20.37
C ASP A 67 -42.73 -9.63 19.47
N ALA A 68 -41.54 -9.81 18.90
CA ALA A 68 -40.95 -8.88 17.96
C ALA A 68 -41.74 -8.78 16.63
N GLN A 69 -42.25 -9.90 16.12
CA GLN A 69 -43.10 -9.91 14.93
C GLN A 69 -44.47 -9.28 15.22
N ARG A 70 -45.05 -9.56 16.39
CA ARG A 70 -46.32 -8.97 16.86
C ARG A 70 -46.20 -7.44 17.01
N ALA A 71 -45.15 -6.95 17.66
CA ALA A 71 -44.87 -5.52 17.80
C ALA A 71 -44.65 -4.84 16.45
N ARG A 72 -43.86 -5.45 15.55
CA ARG A 72 -43.67 -4.95 14.18
C ARG A 72 -45.00 -4.86 13.44
N ALA A 73 -45.84 -5.88 13.55
CA ALA A 73 -47.11 -5.92 12.83
C ALA A 73 -48.09 -4.82 13.29
N ILE A 74 -48.14 -4.53 14.59
CA ILE A 74 -48.93 -3.41 15.13
C ILE A 74 -48.33 -2.06 14.69
N SER A 75 -47.02 -1.87 14.83
CA SER A 75 -46.33 -0.65 14.38
C SER A 75 -46.56 -0.38 12.89
N ASP A 76 -46.40 -1.39 12.04
CA ASP A 76 -46.64 -1.34 10.59
C ASP A 76 -48.07 -0.87 10.26
N ASN A 77 -49.06 -1.38 11.01
CA ASN A 77 -50.45 -0.96 10.85
C ASN A 77 -50.68 0.49 11.28
N THR A 78 -50.08 0.91 12.39
CA THR A 78 -50.21 2.28 12.90
C THR A 78 -49.59 3.29 11.94
N ILE A 79 -48.40 3.01 11.39
CA ILE A 79 -47.77 3.89 10.39
C ILE A 79 -48.67 4.01 9.16
N ALA A 80 -49.21 2.90 8.65
CA ALA A 80 -50.09 2.92 7.48
C ALA A 80 -51.40 3.72 7.70
N ALA A 81 -51.83 3.91 8.95
CA ALA A 81 -53.02 4.68 9.31
C ALA A 81 -52.79 6.20 9.43
N LEU A 82 -51.54 6.67 9.41
CA LEU A 82 -51.22 8.10 9.47
C LEU A 82 -51.61 8.83 8.17
N ILE A 83 -52.20 10.01 8.30
CA ILE A 83 -52.51 10.88 7.17
C ILE A 83 -51.19 11.36 6.55
N GLY A 84 -50.89 10.93 5.32
CA GLY A 84 -49.67 11.30 4.60
C GLY A 84 -48.48 10.34 4.77
N SER A 85 -48.57 9.29 5.60
CA SER A 85 -47.47 8.30 5.71
C SER A 85 -47.21 7.52 4.42
N MET A 86 -48.25 7.35 3.64
CA MET A 86 -48.18 6.65 2.36
C MET A 86 -47.59 7.52 1.25
N SER A 87 -47.35 8.80 1.50
CA SER A 87 -46.67 9.72 0.59
C SER A 87 -45.31 10.20 1.12
N ASN A 88 -44.90 9.75 2.32
CA ASN A 88 -43.65 10.18 2.94
C ASN A 88 -42.59 9.08 3.11
N GLY A 89 -42.94 7.81 2.85
CA GLY A 89 -41.98 6.70 2.87
C GLY A 89 -41.58 6.17 4.26
N LEU A 90 -42.09 6.73 5.36
CA LEU A 90 -41.76 6.31 6.74
C LEU A 90 -42.02 4.82 7.00
N LEU A 91 -43.00 4.24 6.30
CA LEU A 91 -43.40 2.85 6.50
C LEU A 91 -42.24 1.86 6.35
N VAL A 92 -41.30 2.15 5.46
CA VAL A 92 -40.24 1.23 5.06
C VAL A 92 -38.83 1.81 5.26
N ALA A 93 -38.74 3.02 5.81
CA ALA A 93 -37.49 3.75 5.98
C ALA A 93 -36.45 3.02 6.84
N ASN A 94 -36.88 2.11 7.72
CA ASN A 94 -35.98 1.30 8.54
C ASN A 94 -35.05 0.38 7.72
N ALA A 95 -35.40 0.07 6.46
CA ALA A 95 -34.52 -0.67 5.54
C ALA A 95 -33.32 0.16 5.03
N LEU A 96 -33.29 1.48 5.25
CA LEU A 96 -32.11 2.30 5.04
C LEU A 96 -30.94 1.90 5.99
N GLY A 97 -31.25 1.18 7.07
CA GLY A 97 -30.32 0.92 8.16
C GLY A 97 -30.29 2.07 9.17
N PRO A 98 -29.70 1.87 10.36
CA PRO A 98 -29.93 2.74 11.51
C PRO A 98 -29.61 4.22 11.25
N LYS A 99 -28.39 4.53 10.78
CA LYS A 99 -27.93 5.91 10.56
C LYS A 99 -28.74 6.65 9.50
N MET A 100 -28.96 6.03 8.34
CA MET A 100 -29.72 6.65 7.25
C MET A 100 -31.21 6.76 7.57
N ASN A 101 -31.77 5.80 8.32
CA ASN A 101 -33.13 5.88 8.84
C ASN A 101 -33.30 7.04 9.81
N ASP A 102 -32.35 7.29 10.69
CA ASP A 102 -32.40 8.41 11.65
C ASP A 102 -32.35 9.77 10.91
N ILE A 103 -31.46 9.90 9.91
CA ILE A 103 -31.37 11.09 9.04
C ILE A 103 -32.69 11.31 8.32
N PHE A 104 -33.23 10.27 7.68
CA PHE A 104 -34.48 10.34 6.95
C PHE A 104 -35.63 10.73 7.89
N SER A 105 -35.73 10.07 9.04
CA SER A 105 -36.78 10.30 10.03
C SER A 105 -36.72 11.70 10.63
N ALA A 106 -35.52 12.25 10.88
CA ALA A 106 -35.34 13.62 11.41
C ALA A 106 -35.82 14.72 10.46
N HIS A 107 -35.88 14.44 9.15
CA HIS A 107 -36.32 15.40 8.12
C HIS A 107 -37.76 15.17 7.65
N ASN A 108 -38.41 14.11 8.16
CA ASN A 108 -39.85 13.92 8.02
C ASN A 108 -40.55 14.39 9.30
N SER A 109 -41.64 15.15 9.16
CA SER A 109 -42.41 15.62 10.32
C SER A 109 -43.51 14.62 10.66
N ILE A 110 -43.62 14.25 11.94
CA ILE A 110 -44.69 13.39 12.45
C ILE A 110 -45.43 14.17 13.54
N ASN A 111 -46.74 14.38 13.35
CA ASN A 111 -47.59 15.00 14.35
C ASN A 111 -48.52 13.94 14.96
N ALA A 112 -48.17 13.49 16.16
CA ALA A 112 -48.95 12.49 16.90
C ALA A 112 -50.34 13.00 17.33
N ALA A 113 -50.54 14.32 17.46
CA ALA A 113 -51.83 14.90 17.86
C ALA A 113 -52.84 14.94 16.70
N THR A 114 -52.37 15.16 15.47
CA THR A 114 -53.20 15.17 14.26
C THR A 114 -53.12 13.89 13.45
N TYR A 115 -52.33 12.91 13.90
CA TYR A 115 -52.08 11.65 13.21
C TYR A 115 -51.66 11.87 11.74
N SER A 116 -50.79 12.88 11.50
CA SER A 116 -50.38 13.29 10.16
C SER A 116 -48.87 13.35 10.02
N ALA A 117 -48.36 13.12 8.81
CA ALA A 117 -46.94 13.19 8.54
C ALA A 117 -46.64 13.86 7.17
N THR A 118 -45.53 14.59 7.09
CA THR A 118 -45.05 15.28 5.88
C THR A 118 -43.63 14.86 5.54
N THR A 119 -43.25 14.99 4.27
CA THR A 119 -41.91 14.63 3.78
C THR A 119 -41.02 15.83 3.50
N PHE A 120 -39.73 15.55 3.35
CA PHE A 120 -38.66 16.52 3.14
C PHE A 120 -38.63 17.10 1.72
N SER A 121 -39.17 16.40 0.72
CA SER A 121 -39.12 16.79 -0.70
C SER A 121 -40.48 16.71 -1.38
N LYS A 122 -40.79 17.72 -2.20
CA LYS A 122 -41.99 17.75 -3.06
C LYS A 122 -41.92 16.72 -4.20
N ASN A 123 -40.74 16.45 -4.75
CA ASN A 123 -40.58 15.45 -5.80
C ASN A 123 -40.80 14.05 -5.23
N PHE A 124 -40.24 13.79 -4.04
CA PHE A 124 -40.45 12.56 -3.29
C PHE A 124 -41.93 12.35 -2.95
N GLU A 125 -42.59 13.40 -2.42
CA GLU A 125 -44.03 13.37 -2.13
C GLU A 125 -44.86 13.09 -3.39
N ALA A 126 -44.56 13.78 -4.49
CA ALA A 126 -45.27 13.62 -5.76
C ALA A 126 -45.11 12.21 -6.33
N LEU A 127 -43.91 11.63 -6.26
CA LEU A 127 -43.64 10.26 -6.68
C LEU A 127 -44.49 9.25 -5.92
N PHE A 128 -44.38 9.24 -4.58
CA PHE A 128 -45.10 8.26 -3.75
C PHE A 128 -46.62 8.44 -3.83
N THR A 129 -47.10 9.68 -3.88
CA THR A 129 -48.54 9.96 -3.99
C THR A 129 -49.11 9.39 -5.28
N GLN A 130 -48.43 9.60 -6.42
CA GLN A 130 -48.89 9.11 -7.72
C GLN A 130 -48.86 7.57 -7.79
N VAL A 131 -47.76 6.95 -7.38
CA VAL A 131 -47.60 5.49 -7.42
C VAL A 131 -48.64 4.82 -6.54
N ASN A 132 -48.81 5.29 -5.30
CA ASN A 132 -49.77 4.68 -4.38
C ASN A 132 -51.22 4.94 -4.80
N ALA A 133 -51.55 6.07 -5.42
CA ALA A 133 -52.90 6.29 -5.95
C ALA A 133 -53.24 5.31 -7.10
N LEU A 134 -52.31 5.07 -8.02
CA LEU A 134 -52.48 4.08 -9.11
C LEU A 134 -52.66 2.66 -8.56
N ILE A 135 -51.79 2.26 -7.63
CA ILE A 135 -51.83 0.92 -7.00
C ILE A 135 -53.09 0.74 -6.15
N GLN A 136 -53.57 1.80 -5.51
CA GLN A 136 -54.84 1.76 -4.78
C GLN A 136 -56.00 1.49 -5.73
N ALA A 137 -56.07 2.16 -6.88
CA ALA A 137 -57.11 1.95 -7.87
C ALA A 137 -57.10 0.50 -8.37
N ASP A 138 -55.93 -0.03 -8.73
CA ASP A 138 -55.78 -1.39 -9.26
C ASP A 138 -56.16 -2.45 -8.23
N SER A 139 -55.62 -2.35 -7.03
CA SER A 139 -55.89 -3.31 -5.96
C SER A 139 -57.34 -3.25 -5.46
N SER A 140 -57.98 -2.07 -5.48
CA SER A 140 -59.39 -1.93 -5.07
C SER A 140 -60.35 -2.53 -6.10
N PHE A 141 -60.09 -2.33 -7.39
CA PHE A 141 -60.85 -2.98 -8.45
C PHE A 141 -60.70 -4.51 -8.37
N ALA A 142 -59.46 -5.02 -8.28
CA ALA A 142 -59.20 -6.45 -8.22
C ALA A 142 -59.90 -7.11 -7.01
N LYS A 143 -59.92 -6.43 -5.84
CA LYS A 143 -60.64 -6.91 -4.65
C LYS A 143 -62.12 -7.14 -4.91
N ASN A 144 -62.80 -6.15 -5.48
CA ASN A 144 -64.23 -6.23 -5.76
C ASN A 144 -64.51 -7.26 -6.86
N TYR A 145 -63.67 -7.27 -7.89
CA TYR A 145 -63.78 -8.20 -9.01
C TYR A 145 -63.72 -9.65 -8.53
N TYR A 146 -62.68 -10.06 -7.81
CA TYR A 146 -62.56 -11.45 -7.34
C TYR A 146 -63.57 -11.81 -6.23
N ALA A 147 -64.14 -10.84 -5.54
CA ALA A 147 -65.12 -11.07 -4.47
C ALA A 147 -66.53 -11.32 -5.03
N ASN A 148 -67.04 -10.45 -5.89
CA ASN A 148 -68.42 -10.54 -6.40
C ASN A 148 -68.59 -10.15 -7.87
N GLY A 149 -67.50 -9.99 -8.63
CA GLY A 149 -67.53 -9.65 -10.05
C GLY A 149 -67.88 -8.18 -10.35
N SER A 150 -67.98 -7.32 -9.33
CA SER A 150 -68.28 -5.90 -9.52
C SER A 150 -67.02 -5.04 -9.62
N ALA A 151 -67.15 -3.84 -10.20
CA ALA A 151 -66.04 -2.89 -10.28
C ALA A 151 -65.76 -2.17 -8.95
N ASN A 152 -66.79 -1.98 -8.11
CA ASN A 152 -66.74 -1.11 -6.92
C ASN A 152 -67.35 -1.72 -5.65
N GLY A 153 -67.62 -3.03 -5.65
CA GLY A 153 -68.22 -3.76 -4.53
C GLY A 153 -69.74 -3.85 -4.61
N ASN A 154 -70.40 -3.08 -5.47
CA ASN A 154 -71.84 -3.16 -5.71
C ASN A 154 -72.15 -4.21 -6.81
N PRO A 155 -72.79 -5.35 -6.50
CA PRO A 155 -73.11 -6.38 -7.49
C PRO A 155 -73.99 -5.90 -8.65
N ALA A 156 -74.70 -4.79 -8.49
CA ALA A 156 -75.48 -4.17 -9.57
C ALA A 156 -74.61 -3.49 -10.64
N LEU A 157 -73.32 -3.30 -10.39
CA LEU A 157 -72.35 -2.64 -11.28
C LEU A 157 -71.23 -3.64 -11.63
N PRO A 158 -71.49 -4.58 -12.57
CA PRO A 158 -70.51 -5.60 -12.96
C PRO A 158 -69.27 -4.97 -13.61
N ALA A 159 -68.12 -5.57 -13.37
CA ALA A 159 -66.89 -5.22 -14.08
C ALA A 159 -67.02 -5.60 -15.57
N THR A 160 -66.59 -4.72 -16.46
CA THR A 160 -66.58 -4.93 -17.92
C THR A 160 -65.14 -4.97 -18.44
N GLY A 161 -64.90 -5.68 -19.56
CA GLY A 161 -63.56 -5.76 -20.17
C GLY A 161 -62.63 -6.84 -19.59
N ILE A 162 -63.02 -7.52 -18.50
CA ILE A 162 -62.31 -8.67 -17.93
C ILE A 162 -63.28 -9.82 -17.69
N SER A 163 -62.82 -11.04 -17.90
CA SER A 163 -63.58 -12.27 -17.65
C SER A 163 -62.72 -13.26 -16.88
N LEU A 164 -63.36 -14.08 -16.04
CA LEU A 164 -62.64 -15.14 -15.36
C LEU A 164 -62.12 -16.15 -16.40
N PRO A 165 -60.98 -16.81 -16.13
CA PRO A 165 -60.58 -18.00 -16.87
C PRO A 165 -61.71 -19.02 -16.97
N VAL A 166 -61.67 -19.89 -17.98
CA VAL A 166 -62.70 -20.94 -18.15
C VAL A 166 -62.82 -21.77 -16.87
N GLY A 167 -64.05 -21.85 -16.35
CA GLY A 167 -64.38 -22.53 -15.10
C GLY A 167 -64.04 -21.76 -13.83
N GLY A 168 -63.48 -20.54 -13.91
CA GLY A 168 -63.17 -19.72 -12.75
C GLY A 168 -64.42 -19.27 -11.98
N VAL A 169 -64.26 -19.08 -10.67
CA VAL A 169 -65.33 -18.63 -9.76
C VAL A 169 -64.95 -17.36 -9.01
N TYR A 170 -65.95 -16.54 -8.70
CA TYR A 170 -65.82 -15.45 -7.72
C TYR A 170 -65.96 -16.01 -6.29
N ASN A 171 -65.63 -15.19 -5.29
CA ASN A 171 -65.78 -15.53 -3.87
C ASN A 171 -65.07 -16.83 -3.44
N VAL A 172 -63.83 -17.01 -3.92
CA VAL A 172 -63.03 -18.23 -3.76
C VAL A 172 -62.91 -18.66 -2.30
N TYR A 173 -62.65 -17.72 -1.37
CA TYR A 173 -62.45 -18.06 0.04
C TYR A 173 -63.73 -18.49 0.76
N ASP A 174 -64.86 -17.83 0.52
CA ASP A 174 -66.10 -18.23 1.21
C ASP A 174 -66.59 -19.58 0.69
N LEU A 175 -66.38 -19.87 -0.61
CA LEU A 175 -66.66 -21.18 -1.19
C LEU A 175 -65.77 -22.28 -0.59
N ALA A 176 -64.50 -21.98 -0.36
CA ALA A 176 -63.53 -22.93 0.18
C ALA A 176 -63.72 -23.18 1.67
N TYR A 177 -63.96 -22.13 2.47
CA TYR A 177 -63.88 -22.22 3.93
C TYR A 177 -65.22 -22.08 4.65
N GLN A 178 -66.29 -21.71 3.95
CA GLN A 178 -67.67 -21.67 4.48
C GLN A 178 -67.81 -20.90 5.81
N PRO A 179 -67.46 -19.59 5.86
CA PRO A 179 -67.60 -18.80 7.08
C PRO A 179 -69.07 -18.71 7.53
N LEU A 180 -69.27 -18.65 8.86
CA LEU A 180 -70.58 -18.38 9.47
C LEU A 180 -71.17 -17.06 8.93
N ASP A 181 -72.48 -17.05 8.68
CA ASP A 181 -73.16 -15.91 8.03
C ASP A 181 -72.97 -14.59 8.79
N GLU A 182 -72.90 -14.62 10.13
CA GLU A 182 -72.69 -13.44 10.98
C GLU A 182 -71.26 -12.84 10.88
N ASN A 183 -70.30 -13.64 10.43
CA ASN A 183 -68.90 -13.26 10.28
C ASN A 183 -68.50 -13.01 8.82
N ARG A 184 -69.27 -13.56 7.87
CA ARG A 184 -69.03 -13.44 6.43
C ARG A 184 -68.95 -11.97 5.99
N ASN A 185 -68.04 -11.70 5.06
CA ASN A 185 -67.91 -10.39 4.43
C ASN A 185 -69.10 -10.09 3.50
N THR A 186 -69.57 -8.84 3.50
CA THR A 186 -70.73 -8.42 2.69
C THR A 186 -70.48 -8.42 1.18
N VAL A 187 -69.22 -8.33 0.74
CA VAL A 187 -68.85 -8.36 -0.68
C VAL A 187 -68.24 -9.70 -1.14
N GLY A 188 -67.96 -10.62 -0.21
CA GLY A 188 -67.27 -11.90 -0.47
C GLY A 188 -65.76 -11.86 -0.14
N ASN A 189 -65.10 -13.01 -0.27
CA ASN A 189 -63.71 -13.28 0.09
C ASN A 189 -63.39 -12.87 1.54
N SER A 190 -64.04 -13.55 2.50
CA SER A 190 -63.88 -13.29 3.93
C SER A 190 -62.46 -13.54 4.42
N ARG A 191 -61.99 -12.66 5.31
CA ARG A 191 -60.63 -12.65 5.88
C ARG A 191 -60.39 -13.82 6.85
N PRO A 192 -59.14 -14.14 7.23
CA PRO A 192 -58.85 -15.23 8.18
C PRO A 192 -59.59 -15.07 9.51
N VAL A 193 -59.60 -13.87 10.08
CA VAL A 193 -60.36 -13.54 11.31
C VAL A 193 -61.88 -13.74 11.17
N GLN A 194 -62.44 -13.63 9.96
CA GLN A 194 -63.86 -13.83 9.70
C GLN A 194 -64.20 -15.31 9.50
N VAL A 195 -63.27 -16.05 8.88
CA VAL A 195 -63.41 -17.48 8.59
C VAL A 195 -63.17 -18.34 9.82
N ALA A 196 -62.18 -17.99 10.63
CA ALA A 196 -61.76 -18.76 11.80
C ALA A 196 -61.52 -17.85 13.03
N PRO A 197 -62.55 -17.11 13.51
CA PRO A 197 -62.41 -16.15 14.60
C PRO A 197 -61.85 -16.78 15.89
N ASP A 198 -62.17 -18.05 16.17
CA ASP A 198 -61.70 -18.77 17.36
C ASP A 198 -60.28 -19.35 17.22
N ARG A 199 -59.67 -19.27 16.03
CA ARG A 199 -58.34 -19.81 15.74
C ARG A 199 -57.29 -18.74 15.45
N ILE A 200 -57.70 -17.48 15.31
CA ILE A 200 -56.82 -16.34 15.11
C ILE A 200 -56.61 -15.65 16.45
N GLU A 201 -55.38 -15.67 16.94
CA GLU A 201 -55.00 -14.98 18.17
C GLU A 201 -55.00 -13.46 17.96
N SER A 202 -55.67 -12.77 18.89
CA SER A 202 -55.51 -11.34 19.09
C SER A 202 -54.49 -11.09 20.19
N PHE A 203 -53.60 -10.13 19.95
CA PHE A 203 -52.55 -9.74 20.88
C PHE A 203 -52.48 -8.23 21.05
N SER A 204 -51.80 -7.81 22.12
CA SER A 204 -51.38 -6.42 22.35
C SER A 204 -49.88 -6.30 22.19
N ALA A 205 -49.42 -5.19 21.61
CA ALA A 205 -48.02 -4.80 21.59
C ALA A 205 -47.92 -3.27 21.42
N PRO A 206 -46.74 -2.68 21.67
CA PRO A 206 -46.52 -1.26 21.41
C PRO A 206 -46.68 -0.91 19.94
N ASP A 207 -47.38 0.18 19.66
CA ASP A 207 -47.47 0.77 18.33
C ASP A 207 -46.26 1.66 17.99
N PHE A 208 -46.31 2.31 16.82
CA PHE A 208 -45.25 3.21 16.35
C PHE A 208 -44.94 4.37 17.33
N PHE A 209 -45.92 4.80 18.13
CA PHE A 209 -45.75 5.85 19.14
C PHE A 209 -45.42 5.29 20.53
N GLY A 210 -45.21 3.97 20.65
CA GLY A 210 -44.98 3.27 21.91
C GLY A 210 -46.24 3.06 22.73
N VAL A 211 -47.43 3.24 22.15
CA VAL A 211 -48.72 3.04 22.83
C VAL A 211 -49.16 1.59 22.67
N GLU A 212 -49.41 0.92 23.80
CA GLU A 212 -49.90 -0.46 23.83
C GLU A 212 -51.26 -0.56 23.11
N THR A 213 -51.28 -1.28 21.99
CA THR A 213 -52.43 -1.35 21.08
C THR A 213 -52.89 -2.79 20.93
N ASN A 214 -54.18 -3.04 21.12
CA ASN A 214 -54.78 -4.37 20.96
C ASN A 214 -55.33 -4.55 19.53
N SER A 215 -54.88 -5.60 18.85
CA SER A 215 -55.29 -5.92 17.47
C SER A 215 -56.80 -6.13 17.31
N ALA A 216 -57.49 -6.74 18.27
CA ALA A 216 -58.94 -6.97 18.21
C ALA A 216 -59.77 -5.69 18.25
N VAL A 217 -59.27 -4.65 18.94
CA VAL A 217 -60.01 -3.40 19.14
C VAL A 217 -59.67 -2.38 18.07
N ALA A 218 -58.38 -2.21 17.77
CA ALA A 218 -57.92 -1.12 16.91
C ALA A 218 -57.88 -1.49 15.42
N ILE A 219 -57.75 -2.77 15.09
CA ILE A 219 -57.40 -3.20 13.72
C ILE A 219 -58.54 -4.02 13.10
N LEU A 220 -59.00 -5.08 13.77
CA LEU A 220 -60.00 -6.00 13.21
C LEU A 220 -61.34 -5.35 12.82
N PRO A 221 -61.89 -4.34 13.54
CA PRO A 221 -63.14 -3.69 13.13
C PRO A 221 -63.04 -2.91 11.82
N THR A 222 -61.85 -2.41 11.47
CA THR A 222 -61.62 -1.57 10.28
C THR A 222 -61.67 -2.37 8.97
N VAL A 223 -61.59 -3.70 9.04
CA VAL A 223 -61.44 -4.57 7.86
C VAL A 223 -62.67 -5.44 7.55
N LYS A 224 -63.73 -5.37 8.38
CA LYS A 224 -64.93 -6.23 8.27
C LYS A 224 -65.78 -5.99 7.01
N GLY A 225 -65.69 -4.81 6.40
CA GLY A 225 -66.52 -4.41 5.26
C GLY A 225 -65.92 -4.62 3.86
N ASN A 226 -64.67 -5.09 3.75
CA ASN A 226 -63.95 -5.17 2.46
C ASN A 226 -63.29 -6.53 2.24
N ALA A 227 -63.35 -7.05 1.01
CA ALA A 227 -62.76 -8.31 0.58
C ALA A 227 -61.26 -8.45 0.94
N SER A 228 -60.82 -9.70 1.16
CA SER A 228 -59.44 -10.02 1.55
C SER A 228 -58.45 -9.97 0.39
N PHE A 229 -58.77 -10.58 -0.76
CA PHE A 229 -57.82 -10.79 -1.87
C PHE A 229 -57.98 -9.75 -2.99
N PRO A 230 -56.89 -9.15 -3.51
CA PRO A 230 -55.52 -9.12 -2.97
C PRO A 230 -55.36 -8.09 -1.84
N SER A 231 -54.22 -8.10 -1.13
CA SER A 231 -53.97 -7.17 -0.02
C SER A 231 -53.50 -5.78 -0.48
N GLY A 232 -54.41 -4.81 -0.47
CA GLY A 232 -54.08 -3.40 -0.82
C GLY A 232 -53.01 -2.76 0.08
N HIS A 233 -53.02 -3.03 1.40
CA HIS A 233 -51.95 -2.55 2.28
C HIS A 233 -50.60 -3.13 1.84
N SER A 234 -50.52 -4.45 1.64
CA SER A 234 -49.30 -5.11 1.19
C SER A 234 -48.80 -4.55 -0.14
N ALA A 235 -49.71 -4.21 -1.06
CA ALA A 235 -49.38 -3.58 -2.34
C ALA A 235 -48.64 -2.25 -2.14
N PHE A 236 -49.08 -1.41 -1.20
CA PHE A 236 -48.36 -0.18 -0.84
C PHE A 236 -47.00 -0.43 -0.21
N GLY A 237 -46.89 -1.45 0.64
CA GLY A 237 -45.63 -1.87 1.23
C GLY A 237 -44.60 -2.23 0.16
N PHE A 238 -44.98 -3.13 -0.76
CA PHE A 238 -44.13 -3.52 -1.88
C PHE A 238 -43.78 -2.35 -2.79
N ALA A 239 -44.74 -1.46 -3.08
CA ALA A 239 -44.52 -0.30 -3.94
C ALA A 239 -43.48 0.65 -3.34
N SER A 240 -43.68 0.97 -2.05
CA SER A 240 -42.78 1.84 -1.30
C SER A 240 -41.38 1.24 -1.27
N THR A 241 -41.24 -0.05 -0.95
CA THR A 241 -39.92 -0.68 -0.91
C THR A 241 -39.23 -0.76 -2.26
N LEU A 242 -39.96 -1.04 -3.34
CA LEU A 242 -39.36 -1.11 -4.67
C LEU A 242 -38.92 0.28 -5.14
N LEU A 243 -39.69 1.34 -4.89
CA LEU A 243 -39.27 2.71 -5.18
C LEU A 243 -37.99 3.07 -4.42
N PHE A 244 -37.91 2.73 -3.13
CA PHE A 244 -36.70 2.96 -2.35
C PHE A 244 -35.52 2.12 -2.86
N ALA A 245 -35.75 0.87 -3.26
CA ALA A 245 -34.72 0.01 -3.83
C ALA A 245 -34.14 0.63 -5.12
N GLU A 246 -34.98 1.23 -5.98
CA GLU A 246 -34.51 1.95 -7.18
C GLU A 246 -33.71 3.22 -6.84
N MET A 247 -34.11 3.96 -5.79
CA MET A 247 -33.44 5.21 -5.43
C MET A 247 -32.15 4.98 -4.61
N VAL A 248 -32.10 3.91 -3.83
CA VAL A 248 -31.00 3.53 -2.93
C VAL A 248 -30.61 2.05 -3.19
N PRO A 249 -30.09 1.74 -4.39
CA PRO A 249 -29.78 0.37 -4.79
C PRO A 249 -28.65 -0.28 -3.97
N GLU A 250 -27.90 0.49 -3.17
CA GLU A 250 -26.95 -0.02 -2.18
C GLU A 250 -27.61 -0.78 -1.01
N ARG A 251 -28.95 -0.72 -0.91
CA ARG A 251 -29.80 -1.39 0.09
C ARG A 251 -30.93 -2.20 -0.57
N PHE A 252 -30.75 -2.61 -1.82
CA PHE A 252 -31.82 -3.16 -2.66
C PHE A 252 -32.50 -4.38 -2.00
N GLN A 253 -31.72 -5.33 -1.51
CA GLN A 253 -32.22 -6.55 -0.86
C GLN A 253 -32.91 -6.26 0.47
N GLU A 254 -32.40 -5.31 1.24
CA GLU A 254 -32.97 -4.89 2.53
C GLU A 254 -34.37 -4.31 2.33
N PHE A 255 -34.58 -3.53 1.27
CA PHE A 255 -35.90 -3.04 0.90
C PHE A 255 -36.83 -4.18 0.47
N LEU A 256 -36.37 -5.10 -0.39
CA LEU A 256 -37.19 -6.24 -0.80
C LEU A 256 -37.61 -7.11 0.40
N LEU A 257 -36.67 -7.39 1.31
CA LEU A 257 -36.93 -8.12 2.55
C LEU A 257 -37.96 -7.37 3.39
N ARG A 258 -37.80 -6.06 3.58
CA ARG A 258 -38.74 -5.24 4.37
C ARG A 258 -40.14 -5.24 3.77
N GLY A 259 -40.27 -5.24 2.44
CA GLY A 259 -41.55 -5.32 1.75
C GLY A 259 -42.24 -6.66 2.03
N SER A 260 -41.48 -7.77 1.95
CA SER A 260 -41.99 -9.10 2.29
C SER A 260 -42.41 -9.21 3.77
N GLN A 261 -41.66 -8.58 4.68
CA GLN A 261 -41.97 -8.54 6.10
C GLN A 261 -43.24 -7.73 6.38
N TYR A 262 -43.42 -6.59 5.70
CA TYR A 262 -44.64 -5.79 5.83
C TYR A 262 -45.87 -6.56 5.32
N GLY A 263 -45.75 -7.28 4.21
CA GLY A 263 -46.77 -8.22 3.76
C GLY A 263 -47.08 -9.28 4.83
N ASN A 264 -46.04 -9.89 5.41
CA ASN A 264 -46.18 -10.87 6.48
C ASN A 264 -46.84 -10.28 7.75
N SER A 265 -46.57 -9.02 8.10
CA SER A 265 -47.26 -8.31 9.19
C SER A 265 -48.79 -8.34 9.03
N ARG A 266 -49.31 -8.29 7.79
CA ARG A 266 -50.75 -8.37 7.54
C ARG A 266 -51.33 -9.76 7.83
N ILE A 267 -50.54 -10.81 7.65
CA ILE A 267 -50.90 -12.20 8.01
C ILE A 267 -50.80 -12.36 9.52
N THR A 268 -49.73 -11.84 10.14
CA THR A 268 -49.55 -11.83 11.60
C THR A 268 -50.71 -11.14 12.32
N LEU A 269 -51.32 -10.11 11.75
CA LEU A 269 -52.53 -9.47 12.29
C LEU A 269 -53.83 -10.27 12.10
N GLY A 270 -53.80 -11.39 11.37
CA GLY A 270 -54.97 -12.21 11.06
C GLY A 270 -55.93 -11.60 10.03
N VAL A 271 -55.53 -10.51 9.35
CA VAL A 271 -56.41 -9.76 8.45
C VAL A 271 -56.25 -10.14 6.97
N HIS A 272 -55.22 -10.88 6.60
CA HIS A 272 -54.96 -11.32 5.22
C HIS A 272 -54.34 -12.71 5.17
N TYR A 273 -54.58 -13.41 4.06
CA TYR A 273 -53.95 -14.70 3.77
C TYR A 273 -52.61 -14.54 3.04
N ALA A 274 -51.80 -15.60 3.01
CA ALA A 274 -50.57 -15.66 2.22
C ALA A 274 -50.80 -15.33 0.73
N LEU A 275 -51.82 -15.92 0.10
CA LEU A 275 -52.19 -15.62 -1.29
C LEU A 275 -52.51 -14.13 -1.51
N ASP A 276 -53.10 -13.44 -0.54
CA ASP A 276 -53.42 -12.01 -0.66
C ASP A 276 -52.14 -11.16 -0.79
N VAL A 277 -51.10 -11.56 -0.06
CA VAL A 277 -49.78 -10.90 -0.06
C VAL A 277 -49.01 -11.22 -1.34
N ILE A 278 -49.05 -12.48 -1.80
CA ILE A 278 -48.44 -12.89 -3.08
C ILE A 278 -49.11 -12.12 -4.24
N GLY A 279 -50.44 -12.07 -4.28
CA GLY A 279 -51.17 -11.35 -5.32
C GLY A 279 -50.86 -9.85 -5.32
N ALA A 280 -50.73 -9.24 -4.14
CA ALA A 280 -50.31 -7.85 -4.01
C ALA A 280 -48.90 -7.62 -4.57
N ARG A 281 -47.92 -8.49 -4.25
CA ARG A 281 -46.56 -8.42 -4.81
C ARG A 281 -46.59 -8.42 -6.33
N ILE A 282 -47.27 -9.39 -6.94
CA ILE A 282 -47.33 -9.59 -8.40
C ILE A 282 -47.88 -8.34 -9.09
N MET A 283 -49.03 -7.85 -8.65
CA MET A 283 -49.66 -6.66 -9.24
C MET A 283 -48.79 -5.41 -9.10
N THR A 284 -48.17 -5.22 -7.92
CA THR A 284 -47.32 -4.06 -7.67
C THR A 284 -46.04 -4.09 -8.48
N THR A 285 -45.38 -5.24 -8.59
CA THR A 285 -44.18 -5.41 -9.42
C THR A 285 -44.48 -5.12 -10.89
N TYR A 286 -45.64 -5.59 -11.40
CA TYR A 286 -46.11 -5.24 -12.73
C TYR A 286 -46.32 -3.74 -12.91
N ALA A 287 -47.17 -3.13 -12.07
CA ALA A 287 -47.54 -1.73 -12.19
C ALA A 287 -46.30 -0.82 -12.12
N LEU A 288 -45.36 -1.11 -11.21
CA LEU A 288 -44.14 -0.33 -11.11
C LEU A 288 -43.23 -0.49 -12.33
N ALA A 289 -43.10 -1.70 -12.89
CA ALA A 289 -42.36 -1.90 -14.13
C ALA A 289 -42.99 -1.10 -15.29
N GLN A 290 -44.33 -1.05 -15.37
CA GLN A 290 -45.01 -0.23 -16.38
C GLN A 290 -44.72 1.26 -16.21
N MET A 291 -44.78 1.77 -14.97
CA MET A 291 -44.46 3.18 -14.67
C MET A 291 -42.99 3.50 -14.98
N LEU A 292 -42.05 2.64 -14.59
CA LEU A 292 -40.61 2.80 -14.86
C LEU A 292 -40.27 2.76 -16.36
N ASN A 293 -41.06 2.05 -17.16
CA ASN A 293 -40.97 2.05 -18.63
C ASN A 293 -41.69 3.23 -19.29
N ASN A 294 -42.22 4.20 -18.52
CA ASN A 294 -43.03 5.30 -19.01
C ASN A 294 -44.24 4.83 -19.86
N ASN A 295 -44.88 3.72 -19.49
CA ASN A 295 -46.04 3.20 -20.23
C ASN A 295 -47.19 4.24 -20.20
N PRO A 296 -47.69 4.70 -21.36
CA PRO A 296 -48.75 5.71 -21.45
C PRO A 296 -50.06 5.31 -20.75
N ASP A 297 -50.32 4.01 -20.56
CA ASP A 297 -51.50 3.55 -19.82
C ASP A 297 -51.45 3.94 -18.34
N TYR A 298 -50.26 4.20 -17.78
CA TYR A 298 -50.06 4.65 -16.40
C TYR A 298 -49.74 6.15 -16.28
N LEU A 299 -49.35 6.80 -17.39
CA LEU A 299 -48.92 8.19 -17.42
C LEU A 299 -50.03 9.13 -17.90
N GLY A 300 -50.01 10.38 -17.43
CA GLY A 300 -51.02 11.40 -17.80
C GLY A 300 -52.45 11.05 -17.40
N GLN A 301 -52.64 10.12 -16.46
CA GLN A 301 -53.94 9.61 -16.04
C GLN A 301 -54.60 10.55 -15.05
N ASN A 302 -55.91 10.79 -15.20
CA ASN A 302 -56.71 11.55 -14.24
C ASN A 302 -57.31 10.60 -13.20
N ILE A 303 -56.70 10.55 -12.03
CA ILE A 303 -57.07 9.63 -10.95
C ILE A 303 -57.49 10.39 -9.69
N SER A 304 -58.09 9.70 -8.74
CA SER A 304 -58.31 10.24 -7.39
C SER A 304 -57.12 9.91 -6.50
N SER A 305 -56.63 10.91 -5.77
CA SER A 305 -55.67 10.70 -4.68
C SER A 305 -56.28 9.82 -3.60
N MET A 306 -55.45 9.30 -2.69
CA MET A 306 -55.94 8.47 -1.59
C MET A 306 -56.91 9.19 -0.63
N LEU A 307 -56.91 10.53 -0.63
CA LEU A 307 -57.85 11.37 0.11
C LEU A 307 -59.07 11.78 -0.73
N GLY A 308 -59.23 11.23 -1.93
CA GLY A 308 -60.34 11.47 -2.85
C GLY A 308 -60.25 12.76 -3.67
N SER A 309 -59.10 13.45 -3.67
CA SER A 309 -58.91 14.68 -4.46
C SER A 309 -58.48 14.35 -5.89
N PRO A 310 -59.02 15.01 -6.94
CA PRO A 310 -58.56 14.79 -8.31
C PRO A 310 -57.08 15.12 -8.49
N MET A 311 -56.35 14.28 -9.22
CA MET A 311 -54.95 14.50 -9.59
C MET A 311 -54.63 13.92 -10.97
N THR A 312 -53.59 14.45 -11.62
CA THR A 312 -53.08 13.93 -12.90
C THR A 312 -51.68 13.36 -12.69
N THR A 313 -51.43 12.15 -13.19
CA THR A 313 -50.09 11.52 -13.11
C THR A 313 -49.13 12.16 -14.11
N THR A 314 -47.83 12.10 -13.82
CA THR A 314 -46.77 12.63 -14.66
C THR A 314 -46.80 11.99 -16.06
N THR A 315 -46.33 12.74 -17.07
CA THR A 315 -46.05 12.20 -18.41
C THR A 315 -44.61 11.73 -18.57
N ASP A 316 -43.79 11.91 -17.53
CA ASP A 316 -42.41 11.44 -17.46
C ASP A 316 -42.13 10.92 -16.03
N PHE A 317 -42.30 9.62 -15.85
CA PHE A 317 -42.08 8.96 -14.57
C PHE A 317 -40.60 8.78 -14.28
N GLN A 318 -39.80 8.49 -15.31
CA GLN A 318 -38.34 8.39 -15.18
C GLN A 318 -37.71 9.71 -14.70
N GLY A 319 -38.16 10.85 -15.24
CA GLY A 319 -37.74 12.16 -14.74
C GLY A 319 -38.16 12.41 -13.29
N LEU A 320 -39.39 12.01 -12.91
CA LEU A 320 -39.90 12.17 -11.56
C LEU A 320 -39.12 11.32 -10.53
N ILE A 321 -38.88 10.04 -10.83
CA ILE A 321 -38.10 9.18 -9.92
C ILE A 321 -36.63 9.64 -9.84
N SER A 322 -36.04 10.10 -10.94
CA SER A 322 -34.67 10.65 -10.93
C SER A 322 -34.57 11.91 -10.05
N ALA A 323 -35.56 12.80 -10.10
CA ALA A 323 -35.61 13.98 -9.24
C ALA A 323 -35.80 13.61 -7.75
N ALA A 324 -36.72 12.69 -7.44
CA ALA A 324 -36.94 12.19 -6.09
C ALA A 324 -35.70 11.45 -5.54
N GLN A 325 -35.03 10.67 -6.38
CA GLN A 325 -33.78 10.00 -6.06
C GLN A 325 -32.69 11.02 -5.73
N THR A 326 -32.55 12.07 -6.54
CA THR A 326 -31.58 13.14 -6.31
C THR A 326 -31.82 13.80 -4.95
N ASP A 327 -33.08 14.14 -4.64
CA ASP A 327 -33.44 14.75 -3.36
C ASP A 327 -33.14 13.82 -2.17
N LEU A 328 -33.53 12.54 -2.27
CA LEU A 328 -33.29 11.55 -1.21
C LEU A 328 -31.79 11.32 -1.00
N ARG A 329 -31.04 11.08 -2.08
CA ARG A 329 -29.62 10.78 -1.98
C ARG A 329 -28.83 11.98 -1.46
N THR A 330 -29.18 13.19 -1.90
CA THR A 330 -28.59 14.43 -1.37
C THR A 330 -28.80 14.55 0.14
N LEU A 331 -30.03 14.30 0.62
CA LEU A 331 -30.34 14.31 2.05
C LEU A 331 -29.47 13.29 2.83
N LEU A 332 -29.41 12.05 2.33
CA LEU A 332 -28.69 10.97 3.01
C LEU A 332 -27.19 11.21 3.01
N GLU A 333 -26.58 11.62 1.89
CA GLU A 333 -25.15 11.88 1.79
C GLU A 333 -24.72 13.07 2.66
N GLN A 334 -25.52 14.14 2.71
CA GLN A 334 -25.28 15.26 3.61
C GLN A 334 -25.32 14.86 5.09
N GLY A 335 -26.33 14.06 5.49
CA GLY A 335 -26.43 13.56 6.86
C GLY A 335 -25.35 12.53 7.20
N CYS A 336 -24.91 11.74 6.21
CA CYS A 336 -23.87 10.74 6.37
C CYS A 336 -22.45 11.33 6.36
N GLN A 337 -22.27 12.54 5.79
CA GLN A 337 -20.98 13.18 5.53
C GLN A 337 -20.02 12.29 4.70
N SER A 338 -20.59 11.45 3.84
CA SER A 338 -19.93 10.42 3.04
C SER A 338 -20.88 9.96 1.94
N THR A 339 -20.39 9.12 1.03
CA THR A 339 -21.27 8.49 0.03
C THR A 339 -22.26 7.53 0.69
N ILE A 340 -23.39 7.25 0.03
CA ILE A 340 -24.35 6.23 0.53
C ILE A 340 -23.69 4.86 0.66
N ALA A 341 -22.79 4.49 -0.26
CA ALA A 341 -22.08 3.22 -0.20
C ALA A 341 -21.23 3.10 1.08
N GLU A 342 -20.46 4.13 1.43
CA GLU A 342 -19.69 4.18 2.69
C GLU A 342 -20.59 4.19 3.91
N CYS A 343 -21.69 4.95 3.88
CA CYS A 343 -22.63 4.99 4.99
C CYS A 343 -23.33 3.63 5.20
N SER A 344 -23.67 2.94 4.10
CA SER A 344 -24.24 1.59 4.07
C SER A 344 -23.25 0.51 4.55
N ALA A 345 -21.95 0.77 4.46
CA ALA A 345 -20.93 -0.16 4.91
C ALA A 345 -20.87 -0.29 6.46
N THR A 346 -21.40 0.69 7.19
CA THR A 346 -21.31 0.74 8.68
C THR A 346 -21.97 -0.44 9.40
N ASP A 347 -23.00 -1.04 8.82
CA ASP A 347 -23.70 -2.23 9.34
C ASP A 347 -23.48 -3.48 8.46
N ARG A 348 -22.51 -3.44 7.54
CA ARG A 348 -22.28 -4.52 6.56
C ARG A 348 -22.05 -5.88 7.21
N ALA A 349 -21.27 -5.91 8.29
CA ALA A 349 -20.96 -7.16 9.01
C ALA A 349 -22.22 -7.83 9.60
N GLU A 350 -23.14 -7.04 10.16
CA GLU A 350 -24.40 -7.55 10.71
C GLU A 350 -25.30 -8.11 9.61
N ARG A 351 -25.39 -7.39 8.48
CA ARG A 351 -26.15 -7.84 7.32
C ARG A 351 -25.57 -9.11 6.71
N GLN A 352 -24.25 -9.20 6.58
CA GLN A 352 -23.57 -10.41 6.11
C GLN A 352 -23.82 -11.61 7.03
N ALA A 353 -23.81 -11.40 8.35
CA ALA A 353 -24.08 -12.47 9.32
C ALA A 353 -25.50 -13.07 9.19
N THR A 354 -26.46 -12.31 8.66
CA THR A 354 -27.86 -12.74 8.49
C THR A 354 -28.29 -12.94 7.04
N ALA A 355 -27.40 -12.72 6.06
CA ALA A 355 -27.73 -12.71 4.63
C ALA A 355 -28.36 -14.02 4.14
N ALA A 356 -27.81 -15.17 4.56
CA ALA A 356 -28.34 -16.48 4.19
C ALA A 356 -29.77 -16.70 4.72
N GLN A 357 -30.02 -16.32 5.98
CA GLN A 357 -31.35 -16.39 6.57
C GLN A 357 -32.31 -15.44 5.89
N ASN A 358 -31.90 -14.20 5.60
CA ASN A 358 -32.71 -13.20 4.92
C ASN A 358 -33.11 -13.65 3.51
N LYS A 359 -32.19 -14.27 2.76
CA LYS A 359 -32.45 -14.88 1.44
C LYS A 359 -33.47 -16.01 1.55
N ALA A 360 -33.30 -16.92 2.51
CA ALA A 360 -34.23 -18.03 2.75
C ALA A 360 -35.63 -17.53 3.16
N ASP A 361 -35.68 -16.53 4.04
CA ASP A 361 -36.91 -15.88 4.50
C ASP A 361 -37.68 -15.22 3.35
N TYR A 362 -36.98 -14.48 2.49
CA TYR A 362 -37.59 -13.84 1.32
C TYR A 362 -38.11 -14.90 0.34
N LEU A 363 -37.30 -15.92 0.02
CA LEU A 363 -37.67 -17.02 -0.85
C LEU A 363 -38.91 -17.76 -0.33
N TYR A 364 -38.95 -18.08 0.97
CA TYR A 364 -40.12 -18.66 1.61
C TYR A 364 -41.35 -17.76 1.43
N ARG A 365 -41.25 -16.45 1.71
CA ARG A 365 -42.39 -15.52 1.57
C ARG A 365 -42.80 -15.26 0.11
N MET A 366 -42.03 -15.71 -0.88
CA MET A 366 -42.46 -15.64 -2.26
C MET A 366 -43.66 -16.57 -2.55
N THR A 367 -43.73 -17.70 -1.83
CA THR A 367 -44.70 -18.78 -2.07
C THR A 367 -45.43 -19.22 -0.79
N TYR A 368 -44.92 -18.84 0.38
CA TYR A 368 -45.30 -19.32 1.72
C TYR A 368 -45.29 -20.84 1.88
N GLY A 369 -44.56 -21.56 1.02
CA GLY A 369 -44.55 -23.02 0.98
C GLY A 369 -45.90 -23.63 0.60
N LEU A 370 -46.79 -22.86 -0.06
CA LEU A 370 -48.08 -23.37 -0.52
C LEU A 370 -47.90 -24.41 -1.62
N THR A 371 -48.71 -25.48 -1.58
CA THR A 371 -48.69 -26.55 -2.58
C THR A 371 -48.79 -25.99 -4.01
N PRO A 372 -47.87 -26.33 -4.92
CA PRO A 372 -47.98 -25.98 -6.34
C PRO A 372 -49.25 -26.56 -6.97
N VAL A 373 -49.86 -25.81 -7.88
CA VAL A 373 -51.11 -26.16 -8.58
C VAL A 373 -50.90 -26.51 -10.06
N GLY A 374 -49.66 -26.41 -10.54
CA GLY A 374 -49.24 -26.75 -11.90
C GLY A 374 -47.81 -27.31 -11.94
N PRO A 375 -47.25 -27.56 -13.15
CA PRO A 375 -45.89 -28.05 -13.32
C PRO A 375 -44.85 -27.08 -12.75
N THR A 376 -43.82 -27.60 -12.09
CA THR A 376 -42.76 -26.80 -11.43
C THR A 376 -41.45 -26.71 -12.21
N ASP A 377 -41.41 -27.25 -13.42
CA ASP A 377 -40.22 -27.42 -14.25
C ASP A 377 -40.29 -26.65 -15.59
N LEU A 378 -41.22 -25.70 -15.71
CA LEU A 378 -41.32 -24.89 -16.93
C LEU A 378 -40.13 -23.95 -17.06
N ALA A 379 -39.70 -23.73 -18.30
CA ALA A 379 -38.63 -22.79 -18.60
C ALA A 379 -38.93 -21.38 -18.03
N PRO A 380 -37.89 -20.62 -17.65
CA PRO A 380 -38.05 -19.23 -17.20
C PRO A 380 -38.78 -18.36 -18.22
N VAL A 381 -39.59 -17.43 -17.74
CA VAL A 381 -40.33 -16.49 -18.58
C VAL A 381 -40.17 -15.10 -17.99
N VAL A 382 -39.28 -14.29 -18.58
CA VAL A 382 -39.10 -12.90 -18.15
C VAL A 382 -40.08 -12.01 -18.92
N PRO A 383 -41.04 -11.34 -18.24
CA PRO A 383 -41.95 -10.41 -18.90
C PRO A 383 -41.19 -9.29 -19.60
N VAL A 384 -41.67 -8.83 -20.76
CA VAL A 384 -41.09 -7.69 -21.47
C VAL A 384 -41.18 -6.43 -20.59
N GLY A 385 -40.07 -5.70 -20.47
CA GLY A 385 -39.97 -4.49 -19.65
C GLY A 385 -39.66 -4.74 -18.19
N ALA A 386 -39.66 -6.00 -17.70
CA ALA A 386 -39.30 -6.31 -16.32
C ALA A 386 -37.84 -5.99 -15.99
N GLU A 387 -36.95 -5.95 -16.99
CA GLU A 387 -35.53 -5.60 -16.85
C GLU A 387 -35.26 -4.21 -16.29
N VAL A 388 -36.25 -3.32 -16.29
CA VAL A 388 -36.14 -1.99 -15.68
C VAL A 388 -36.09 -2.06 -14.15
N LEU A 389 -36.67 -3.10 -13.54
CA LEU A 389 -36.77 -3.30 -12.08
C LEU A 389 -35.44 -3.63 -11.39
N ILE A 390 -34.37 -3.80 -12.16
CA ILE A 390 -33.02 -4.01 -11.62
C ILE A 390 -32.00 -3.10 -12.34
N ALA A 391 -32.47 -2.09 -13.07
CA ALA A 391 -31.59 -1.21 -13.85
C ALA A 391 -30.70 -0.33 -12.97
N SER A 392 -31.25 0.19 -11.86
CA SER A 392 -30.48 0.96 -10.86
C SER A 392 -29.40 0.13 -10.17
N ARG A 393 -29.64 -1.18 -10.00
CA ARG A 393 -28.69 -2.13 -9.42
C ARG A 393 -27.57 -2.50 -10.39
N PHE A 394 -27.87 -2.58 -11.69
CA PHE A 394 -26.92 -2.99 -12.72
C PHE A 394 -26.84 -1.98 -13.88
N PRO A 395 -26.33 -0.76 -13.63
CA PRO A 395 -26.29 0.29 -14.65
C PRO A 395 -25.38 -0.03 -15.85
N TYR A 396 -24.42 -0.95 -15.67
CA TYR A 396 -23.46 -1.38 -16.68
C TYR A 396 -23.94 -2.57 -17.55
N LEU A 397 -25.06 -3.20 -17.21
CA LEU A 397 -25.63 -4.30 -18.00
C LEU A 397 -26.57 -3.77 -19.08
N THR A 398 -26.65 -4.45 -20.23
CA THR A 398 -27.69 -4.16 -21.24
C THR A 398 -29.08 -4.62 -20.78
N ALA A 399 -30.13 -4.21 -21.47
CA ALA A 399 -31.49 -4.68 -21.20
C ALA A 399 -31.58 -6.21 -21.31
N GLU A 400 -30.99 -6.80 -22.35
CA GLU A 400 -30.95 -8.25 -22.58
C GLU A 400 -30.22 -8.97 -21.44
N GLN A 401 -29.08 -8.44 -21.00
CA GLN A 401 -28.32 -9.00 -19.89
C GLN A 401 -29.09 -8.95 -18.57
N ARG A 402 -29.81 -7.86 -18.29
CA ARG A 402 -30.71 -7.79 -17.13
C ARG A 402 -31.87 -8.79 -17.24
N ARG A 403 -32.38 -9.04 -18.45
CA ARG A 403 -33.36 -10.12 -18.67
C ARG A 403 -32.75 -11.50 -18.39
N ASP A 404 -31.50 -11.75 -18.75
CA ASP A 404 -30.82 -13.01 -18.42
C ASP A 404 -30.62 -13.17 -16.90
N VAL A 405 -30.28 -12.10 -16.18
CA VAL A 405 -30.22 -12.09 -14.71
C VAL A 405 -31.59 -12.48 -14.12
N LEU A 406 -32.68 -11.87 -14.58
CA LEU A 406 -34.03 -12.20 -14.12
C LEU A 406 -34.38 -13.66 -14.43
N ALA A 407 -34.14 -14.12 -15.65
CA ALA A 407 -34.46 -15.49 -16.08
C ALA A 407 -33.73 -16.55 -15.25
N THR A 408 -32.47 -16.29 -14.92
CA THR A 408 -31.62 -17.24 -14.19
C THR A 408 -31.82 -17.23 -12.68
N THR A 409 -32.64 -16.31 -12.17
CA THR A 409 -32.93 -16.17 -10.74
C THR A 409 -34.41 -16.41 -10.39
N GLU A 410 -35.28 -16.61 -11.38
CA GLU A 410 -36.69 -16.95 -11.19
C GLU A 410 -36.91 -18.12 -10.21
N ILE A 411 -37.98 -18.04 -9.42
CA ILE A 411 -38.48 -19.20 -8.67
C ILE A 411 -39.15 -20.22 -9.63
N GLU A 412 -39.35 -21.45 -9.15
CA GLU A 412 -40.02 -22.50 -9.91
C GLU A 412 -41.43 -22.10 -10.40
N SER A 413 -41.89 -22.74 -11.46
CA SER A 413 -43.22 -22.52 -12.02
C SER A 413 -44.34 -23.18 -11.20
N GLY A 414 -45.59 -22.94 -11.55
CA GLY A 414 -46.71 -23.76 -11.09
C GLY A 414 -47.27 -23.38 -9.71
N HIS A 415 -46.79 -22.31 -9.08
CA HIS A 415 -47.43 -21.75 -7.89
C HIS A 415 -48.83 -21.19 -8.19
N ALA A 416 -49.67 -21.06 -7.15
CA ALA A 416 -51.10 -20.75 -7.24
C ALA A 416 -51.51 -19.55 -8.11
N LEU A 417 -50.65 -18.52 -8.21
CA LEU A 417 -50.90 -17.30 -9.00
C LEU A 417 -49.99 -17.17 -10.23
N ASP A 418 -49.24 -18.22 -10.57
CA ASP A 418 -48.46 -18.28 -11.81
C ASP A 418 -49.40 -18.52 -13.00
N ASN A 419 -49.73 -17.45 -13.72
CA ASN A 419 -50.54 -17.52 -14.94
C ASN A 419 -49.70 -17.75 -16.21
N GLY A 420 -48.39 -18.03 -16.09
CA GLY A 420 -47.48 -18.21 -17.20
C GLY A 420 -46.92 -16.93 -17.81
N SER A 421 -47.29 -15.75 -17.29
CA SER A 421 -46.74 -14.46 -17.76
C SER A 421 -45.32 -14.16 -17.27
N GLY A 422 -44.87 -14.84 -16.22
CA GLY A 422 -43.55 -14.62 -15.59
C GLY A 422 -43.55 -13.73 -14.34
N TRP A 423 -44.53 -12.84 -14.19
CA TRP A 423 -44.55 -11.86 -13.07
C TRP A 423 -44.58 -12.51 -11.68
N ALA A 424 -45.19 -13.68 -11.55
CA ALA A 424 -45.22 -14.45 -10.30
C ALA A 424 -43.84 -14.99 -9.90
N ARG A 425 -42.97 -15.24 -10.89
CA ARG A 425 -41.69 -15.95 -10.76
C ARG A 425 -40.50 -15.04 -10.50
N LEU A 426 -40.61 -13.75 -10.80
CA LEU A 426 -39.52 -12.78 -10.64
C LEU A 426 -39.01 -12.74 -9.18
N ASN A 427 -37.77 -13.18 -8.98
CA ASN A 427 -37.08 -13.13 -7.70
C ASN A 427 -36.07 -11.98 -7.68
N LEU A 428 -36.58 -10.77 -7.43
CA LEU A 428 -35.74 -9.57 -7.44
C LEU A 428 -34.65 -9.59 -6.35
N TYR A 429 -34.84 -10.37 -5.28
CA TYR A 429 -33.86 -10.47 -4.19
C TYR A 429 -32.63 -11.24 -4.66
N ALA A 430 -32.83 -12.38 -5.32
CA ALA A 430 -31.73 -13.12 -5.93
C ALA A 430 -31.17 -12.36 -7.14
N ALA A 431 -32.00 -11.73 -7.98
CA ALA A 431 -31.53 -10.94 -9.11
C ALA A 431 -30.57 -9.83 -8.71
N ALA A 432 -30.77 -9.20 -7.54
CA ALA A 432 -29.90 -8.15 -7.03
C ALA A 432 -28.47 -8.62 -6.68
N ASP A 433 -28.25 -9.93 -6.55
CA ASP A 433 -26.93 -10.56 -6.38
C ASP A 433 -26.25 -10.92 -7.72
N GLY A 434 -26.83 -10.55 -8.86
CA GLY A 434 -26.29 -10.81 -10.20
C GLY A 434 -26.88 -12.07 -10.83
N TYR A 435 -26.19 -12.63 -11.84
CA TYR A 435 -26.64 -13.82 -12.57
C TYR A 435 -26.82 -15.03 -11.63
N GLY A 436 -27.81 -15.89 -11.89
CA GLY A 436 -27.91 -17.21 -11.25
C GLY A 436 -27.24 -18.32 -12.08
N ALA A 437 -27.07 -18.10 -13.38
CA ALA A 437 -26.36 -19.01 -14.27
C ALA A 437 -25.85 -18.30 -15.53
N PHE A 438 -24.76 -18.81 -16.11
CA PHE A 438 -24.32 -18.49 -17.46
C PHE A 438 -24.77 -19.59 -18.42
N ASN A 439 -26.02 -19.48 -18.90
CA ASN A 439 -26.59 -20.41 -19.89
C ASN A 439 -26.01 -20.21 -21.31
N GLY A 440 -25.32 -19.09 -21.52
CA GLY A 440 -24.58 -18.74 -22.73
C GLY A 440 -23.40 -17.84 -22.37
N ASN A 441 -22.62 -17.43 -23.36
CA ASN A 441 -21.45 -16.59 -23.10
C ASN A 441 -21.89 -15.19 -22.64
N VAL A 442 -21.34 -14.75 -21.49
CA VAL A 442 -21.62 -13.46 -20.89
C VAL A 442 -20.39 -12.57 -20.96
N SER A 443 -20.56 -11.32 -21.42
CA SER A 443 -19.50 -10.31 -21.43
C SER A 443 -20.00 -9.03 -20.76
N VAL A 444 -19.34 -8.61 -19.68
CA VAL A 444 -19.71 -7.43 -18.90
C VAL A 444 -18.64 -6.35 -19.03
N THR A 445 -19.05 -5.13 -19.36
CA THR A 445 -18.15 -3.98 -19.49
C THR A 445 -18.48 -2.94 -18.43
N MET A 446 -17.54 -2.67 -17.52
CA MET A 446 -17.71 -1.71 -16.42
C MET A 446 -16.78 -0.51 -16.59
N ASP A 447 -17.27 0.72 -16.39
CA ASP A 447 -16.50 1.95 -16.53
C ASP A 447 -16.34 2.68 -15.20
N ALA A 448 -15.13 2.60 -14.62
CA ALA A 448 -14.83 3.20 -13.33
C ALA A 448 -14.99 4.72 -13.28
N SER A 449 -14.89 5.41 -14.42
CA SER A 449 -15.04 6.87 -14.44
C SER A 449 -16.47 7.34 -14.15
N GLN A 450 -17.46 6.45 -14.27
CA GLN A 450 -18.87 6.74 -13.99
C GLN A 450 -19.23 6.56 -12.50
N GLY A 451 -18.32 6.05 -11.67
CA GLY A 451 -18.55 5.84 -10.24
C GLY A 451 -19.64 4.80 -9.92
N GLY A 452 -20.00 4.70 -8.64
CA GLY A 452 -21.03 3.77 -8.15
C GLY A 452 -20.78 2.32 -8.60
N PHE A 453 -21.86 1.62 -9.00
CA PHE A 453 -21.77 0.24 -9.49
C PHE A 453 -21.02 0.08 -10.82
N ASN A 454 -20.77 1.15 -11.58
CA ASN A 454 -19.90 1.06 -12.76
C ASN A 454 -18.42 0.96 -12.37
N ALA A 455 -18.05 1.47 -11.19
CA ALA A 455 -16.68 1.41 -10.68
C ALA A 455 -16.40 0.16 -9.87
N TYR A 456 -17.33 -0.26 -9.03
CA TYR A 456 -17.21 -1.47 -8.23
C TYR A 456 -18.58 -2.10 -8.00
N ASP A 457 -18.68 -3.40 -8.26
CA ASP A 457 -19.87 -4.18 -7.94
C ASP A 457 -19.50 -5.58 -7.43
N SER A 458 -20.42 -6.19 -6.68
CA SER A 458 -20.27 -7.52 -6.10
C SER A 458 -21.47 -8.39 -6.45
N TRP A 459 -21.21 -9.58 -6.98
CA TRP A 459 -22.21 -10.62 -7.25
C TRP A 459 -22.10 -11.73 -6.20
N GLY A 460 -23.25 -12.06 -5.60
CA GLY A 460 -23.38 -12.97 -4.47
C GLY A 460 -24.09 -14.29 -4.77
N ASN A 461 -24.59 -14.48 -5.99
CA ASN A 461 -25.23 -15.73 -6.37
C ASN A 461 -24.20 -16.83 -6.65
N ASP A 462 -24.64 -18.07 -6.41
CA ASP A 462 -23.93 -19.26 -6.87
C ASP A 462 -24.20 -19.43 -8.37
N ILE A 463 -23.27 -19.01 -9.22
CA ILE A 463 -23.49 -18.99 -10.68
C ILE A 463 -23.24 -20.37 -11.27
N ALA A 464 -24.28 -20.98 -11.84
CA ALA A 464 -24.21 -22.27 -12.54
C ALA A 464 -24.09 -22.11 -14.08
N GLY A 465 -24.11 -23.22 -14.83
CA GLY A 465 -24.18 -23.21 -16.31
C GLY A 465 -22.89 -23.62 -17.02
N ASN A 466 -22.85 -23.44 -18.33
CA ASN A 466 -21.74 -23.88 -19.18
C ASN A 466 -21.13 -22.76 -20.05
N GLY A 467 -21.70 -21.56 -20.00
CA GLY A 467 -21.23 -20.39 -20.73
C GLY A 467 -19.92 -19.83 -20.19
N SER A 468 -19.14 -19.22 -21.09
CA SER A 468 -17.93 -18.48 -20.72
C SER A 468 -18.27 -17.08 -20.20
N PHE A 469 -17.38 -16.53 -19.36
CA PHE A 469 -17.52 -15.19 -18.80
C PHE A 469 -16.37 -14.27 -19.22
N VAL A 470 -16.67 -13.05 -19.63
CA VAL A 470 -15.66 -12.02 -19.93
C VAL A 470 -15.92 -10.77 -19.09
N LYS A 471 -14.92 -10.35 -18.31
CA LYS A 471 -14.90 -9.09 -17.58
C LYS A 471 -14.07 -8.05 -18.36
N ASN A 472 -14.74 -6.98 -18.81
CA ASN A 472 -14.19 -5.88 -19.59
C ASN A 472 -14.31 -4.53 -18.86
N GLY A 473 -13.62 -3.53 -19.40
CA GLY A 473 -13.68 -2.13 -18.92
C GLY A 473 -12.90 -1.91 -17.62
N SER A 474 -12.74 -0.65 -17.23
CA SER A 474 -11.88 -0.22 -16.11
C SER A 474 -12.43 -0.52 -14.70
N GLY A 475 -13.72 -0.86 -14.57
CA GLY A 475 -14.35 -1.16 -13.29
C GLY A 475 -13.90 -2.48 -12.65
N ILE A 476 -14.32 -2.70 -11.41
CA ILE A 476 -14.01 -3.88 -10.60
C ILE A 476 -15.29 -4.70 -10.41
N LEU A 477 -15.23 -6.00 -10.70
CA LEU A 477 -16.29 -6.94 -10.34
C LEU A 477 -15.77 -7.92 -9.30
N GLU A 478 -16.51 -8.09 -8.22
CA GLU A 478 -16.26 -9.10 -7.20
C GLU A 478 -17.26 -10.26 -7.32
N LEU A 479 -16.77 -11.50 -7.27
CA LEU A 479 -17.58 -12.72 -7.21
C LEU A 479 -17.39 -13.38 -5.84
N THR A 480 -18.50 -13.50 -5.08
CA THR A 480 -18.48 -14.03 -3.71
C THR A 480 -19.21 -15.36 -3.55
N GLY A 481 -20.04 -15.76 -4.53
CA GLY A 481 -20.76 -17.03 -4.52
C GLY A 481 -19.90 -18.25 -4.86
N ASN A 482 -20.46 -19.44 -4.64
CA ASN A 482 -19.86 -20.73 -5.00
C ASN A 482 -20.23 -21.07 -6.44
N ASN A 483 -19.46 -20.54 -7.39
CA ASN A 483 -19.72 -20.67 -8.81
C ASN A 483 -19.33 -22.07 -9.32
N SER A 484 -20.25 -22.70 -10.04
CA SER A 484 -20.09 -24.05 -10.58
C SER A 484 -20.08 -24.08 -12.11
N PHE A 485 -20.13 -22.93 -12.77
CA PHE A 485 -20.14 -22.87 -14.22
C PHE A 485 -18.81 -23.35 -14.82
N SER A 486 -18.89 -24.09 -15.94
CA SER A 486 -17.73 -24.77 -16.53
C SER A 486 -17.05 -24.01 -17.66
N GLY A 487 -17.66 -22.94 -18.18
CA GLY A 487 -17.07 -22.14 -19.24
C GLY A 487 -15.88 -21.32 -18.74
N SER A 488 -14.96 -20.98 -19.64
CA SER A 488 -13.76 -20.21 -19.30
C SER A 488 -14.08 -18.77 -18.87
N THR A 489 -13.27 -18.22 -17.98
CA THR A 489 -13.31 -16.80 -17.59
C THR A 489 -12.14 -16.04 -18.20
N THR A 490 -12.42 -14.90 -18.84
CA THR A 490 -11.40 -13.96 -19.34
C THR A 490 -11.54 -12.62 -18.62
N VAL A 491 -10.47 -12.17 -17.98
CA VAL A 491 -10.35 -10.81 -17.44
C VAL A 491 -9.60 -9.97 -18.45
N ALA A 492 -10.35 -9.25 -19.29
CA ALA A 492 -9.83 -8.47 -20.41
C ALA A 492 -9.55 -7.00 -20.03
N GLY A 493 -10.12 -6.52 -18.91
CA GLY A 493 -9.84 -5.18 -18.40
C GLY A 493 -10.36 -4.95 -16.99
N GLY A 494 -9.78 -3.95 -16.31
CA GLY A 494 -10.11 -3.60 -14.93
C GLY A 494 -9.69 -4.71 -13.97
N ALA A 495 -10.51 -5.00 -12.97
CA ALA A 495 -10.24 -6.10 -12.04
C ALA A 495 -11.40 -7.08 -11.90
N LEU A 496 -11.07 -8.35 -11.72
CA LEU A 496 -11.95 -9.39 -11.20
C LEU A 496 -11.42 -9.81 -9.82
N ILE A 497 -12.25 -9.72 -8.79
CA ILE A 497 -11.93 -10.16 -7.43
C ILE A 497 -12.74 -11.43 -7.14
N VAL A 498 -12.07 -12.54 -6.83
CA VAL A 498 -12.73 -13.82 -6.54
C VAL A 498 -12.58 -14.13 -5.06
N ASN A 499 -13.68 -14.10 -4.33
CA ASN A 499 -13.74 -14.40 -2.88
C ASN A 499 -14.60 -15.63 -2.54
N GLY A 500 -15.34 -16.17 -3.51
CA GLY A 500 -16.02 -17.45 -3.41
C GLY A 500 -15.28 -18.60 -4.12
N ASP A 501 -16.02 -19.65 -4.48
CA ASP A 501 -15.50 -20.74 -5.31
C ASP A 501 -15.72 -20.44 -6.81
N HIS A 502 -14.70 -20.68 -7.60
CA HIS A 502 -14.66 -20.56 -9.06
C HIS A 502 -13.76 -21.64 -9.67
N GLY A 503 -13.56 -22.74 -8.94
CA GLY A 503 -12.59 -23.81 -9.24
C GLY A 503 -12.86 -24.58 -10.54
N HIS A 504 -14.09 -24.50 -11.06
CA HIS A 504 -14.51 -25.18 -12.28
C HIS A 504 -14.20 -24.41 -13.56
N SER A 505 -13.84 -23.13 -13.44
CA SER A 505 -13.65 -22.22 -14.57
C SER A 505 -12.18 -21.79 -14.68
N SER A 506 -11.56 -22.09 -15.81
CA SER A 506 -10.20 -21.61 -16.10
C SER A 506 -10.20 -20.10 -16.32
N VAL A 507 -9.31 -19.38 -15.64
CA VAL A 507 -9.18 -17.93 -15.69
C VAL A 507 -7.96 -17.52 -16.53
N THR A 508 -8.19 -16.69 -17.54
CA THR A 508 -7.13 -15.99 -18.28
C THR A 508 -7.20 -14.50 -17.97
N VAL A 509 -6.08 -13.91 -17.58
CA VAL A 509 -5.96 -12.46 -17.30
C VAL A 509 -5.12 -11.83 -18.41
N GLU A 510 -5.67 -10.82 -19.07
CA GLU A 510 -5.06 -10.15 -20.21
C GLU A 510 -4.24 -8.91 -19.80
N ASN A 511 -3.65 -8.25 -20.79
CA ASN A 511 -2.80 -7.07 -20.60
C ASN A 511 -3.57 -5.93 -19.91
N GLY A 512 -3.02 -5.41 -18.81
CA GLY A 512 -3.59 -4.30 -18.05
C GLY A 512 -4.77 -4.69 -17.16
N ALA A 513 -5.14 -5.98 -17.12
CA ALA A 513 -6.17 -6.51 -16.25
C ALA A 513 -5.59 -7.10 -14.96
N LEU A 514 -6.42 -7.13 -13.92
CA LEU A 514 -6.06 -7.65 -12.61
C LEU A 514 -6.99 -8.78 -12.17
N LEU A 515 -6.41 -9.85 -11.63
CA LEU A 515 -7.13 -10.84 -10.83
C LEU A 515 -6.67 -10.73 -9.37
N GLY A 516 -7.62 -10.64 -8.45
CA GLY A 516 -7.34 -10.70 -7.02
C GLY A 516 -8.39 -11.48 -6.24
N GLY A 517 -8.38 -11.32 -4.92
CA GLY A 517 -9.28 -12.01 -4.00
C GLY A 517 -8.68 -13.27 -3.37
N SER A 518 -9.41 -13.82 -2.40
CA SER A 518 -8.98 -14.90 -1.52
C SER A 518 -9.68 -16.24 -1.73
N GLY A 519 -10.45 -16.35 -2.82
CA GLY A 519 -11.23 -17.53 -3.16
C GLY A 519 -10.46 -18.59 -3.95
N THR A 520 -11.21 -19.43 -4.66
CA THR A 520 -10.67 -20.49 -5.53
C THR A 520 -10.95 -20.19 -6.99
N VAL A 521 -9.98 -20.41 -7.88
CA VAL A 521 -10.15 -20.39 -9.35
C VAL A 521 -9.73 -21.73 -9.95
N GLY A 522 -10.12 -22.01 -11.20
CA GLY A 522 -9.67 -23.19 -11.94
C GLY A 522 -8.19 -23.14 -12.32
N ALA A 523 -7.85 -23.41 -13.58
CA ALA A 523 -6.50 -23.11 -14.08
C ALA A 523 -6.33 -21.59 -14.20
N LEU A 524 -5.14 -21.05 -13.87
CA LEU A 524 -4.85 -19.62 -13.96
C LEU A 524 -3.76 -19.35 -15.01
N THR A 525 -4.04 -18.47 -15.97
CA THR A 525 -3.06 -17.98 -16.94
C THR A 525 -2.97 -16.46 -16.90
N ALA A 526 -1.82 -15.94 -16.45
CA ALA A 526 -1.48 -14.52 -16.51
C ALA A 526 -0.72 -14.22 -17.82
N GLN A 527 -1.34 -13.46 -18.73
CA GLN A 527 -0.70 -13.03 -19.99
C GLN A 527 0.29 -11.87 -19.75
N SER A 528 1.03 -11.50 -20.79
CA SER A 528 1.92 -10.34 -20.72
C SER A 528 1.14 -9.07 -20.35
N GLY A 529 1.64 -8.32 -19.38
CA GLY A 529 0.98 -7.13 -18.82
C GLY A 529 -0.16 -7.41 -17.84
N ALA A 530 -0.50 -8.67 -17.56
CA ALA A 530 -1.50 -9.02 -16.55
C ALA A 530 -0.94 -8.86 -15.12
N VAL A 531 -1.81 -8.54 -14.16
CA VAL A 531 -1.46 -8.46 -12.74
C VAL A 531 -2.24 -9.51 -11.95
N ILE A 532 -1.55 -10.34 -11.18
CA ILE A 532 -2.16 -11.25 -10.21
C ILE A 532 -1.84 -10.73 -8.81
N ALA A 533 -2.86 -10.38 -8.03
CA ALA A 533 -2.75 -9.82 -6.68
C ALA A 533 -3.64 -10.62 -5.71
N PRO A 534 -3.17 -11.77 -5.21
CA PRO A 534 -3.94 -12.62 -4.31
C PRO A 534 -4.37 -11.89 -3.03
N GLY A 535 -5.48 -12.32 -2.47
CA GLY A 535 -6.03 -11.77 -1.24
C GLY A 535 -6.92 -10.54 -1.43
N ASN A 536 -7.45 -10.08 -0.30
CA ASN A 536 -7.99 -8.73 -0.13
C ASN A 536 -7.04 -7.95 0.81
N SER A 537 -5.73 -8.21 0.70
CA SER A 537 -4.64 -7.62 1.50
C SER A 537 -4.67 -7.95 3.00
N ILE A 538 -4.00 -8.97 3.54
CA ILE A 538 -3.24 -10.09 2.96
C ILE A 538 -4.12 -11.34 2.83
N GLY A 539 -3.96 -12.16 1.79
CA GLY A 539 -4.72 -13.41 1.64
C GLY A 539 -4.12 -14.49 0.73
N THR A 540 -4.82 -15.62 0.62
CA THR A 540 -4.41 -16.72 -0.27
C THR A 540 -5.41 -16.88 -1.40
N LEU A 541 -4.95 -16.94 -2.65
CA LEU A 541 -5.73 -17.36 -3.80
C LEU A 541 -5.48 -18.86 -4.09
N GLN A 542 -6.51 -19.67 -4.10
CA GLN A 542 -6.42 -21.08 -4.43
C GLN A 542 -6.59 -21.29 -5.93
N VAL A 543 -5.76 -22.14 -6.53
CA VAL A 543 -5.81 -22.50 -7.95
C VAL A 543 -5.98 -24.00 -8.04
N ALA A 544 -7.15 -24.45 -8.50
CA ALA A 544 -7.54 -25.86 -8.52
C ALA A 544 -6.78 -26.69 -9.58
N ASN A 545 -6.02 -26.03 -10.47
CA ASN A 545 -5.18 -26.65 -11.48
C ASN A 545 -3.86 -25.86 -11.63
N ASP A 546 -3.25 -25.90 -12.81
CA ASP A 546 -1.98 -25.23 -13.09
C ASP A 546 -2.10 -23.70 -13.03
N VAL A 547 -1.02 -23.05 -12.60
CA VAL A 547 -0.81 -21.61 -12.71
C VAL A 547 0.31 -21.31 -13.71
N THR A 548 0.06 -20.44 -14.67
CA THR A 548 1.02 -20.03 -15.69
C THR A 548 1.22 -18.52 -15.66
N PHE A 549 2.47 -18.08 -15.55
CA PHE A 549 2.87 -16.68 -15.74
C PHE A 549 3.63 -16.55 -17.06
N ALA A 550 3.14 -15.70 -17.97
CA ALA A 550 3.85 -15.33 -19.19
C ALA A 550 4.93 -14.27 -18.91
N SER A 551 5.93 -14.14 -19.78
CA SER A 551 6.90 -13.03 -19.67
C SER A 551 6.19 -11.66 -19.77
N GLY A 552 6.61 -10.73 -18.92
CA GLY A 552 5.99 -9.41 -18.77
C GLY A 552 4.69 -9.39 -17.93
N SER A 553 4.24 -10.52 -17.38
CA SER A 553 3.18 -10.53 -16.36
C SER A 553 3.73 -10.06 -15.00
N THR A 554 2.86 -9.64 -14.09
CA THR A 554 3.22 -9.22 -12.72
C THR A 554 2.52 -10.09 -11.69
N TYR A 555 3.30 -10.60 -10.73
CA TYR A 555 2.80 -11.15 -9.48
C TYR A 555 2.97 -10.10 -8.37
N ALA A 556 1.88 -9.46 -7.96
CA ALA A 556 1.86 -8.50 -6.86
C ALA A 556 1.66 -9.23 -5.53
N VAL A 557 2.55 -8.98 -4.58
CA VAL A 557 2.59 -9.64 -3.27
C VAL A 557 2.64 -8.60 -2.17
N GLU A 558 1.64 -8.59 -1.30
CA GLU A 558 1.71 -7.87 -0.04
C GLU A 558 2.33 -8.73 1.05
N ILE A 559 3.13 -8.10 1.92
CA ILE A 559 3.74 -8.72 3.10
C ILE A 559 3.51 -7.89 4.35
N ALA A 560 3.56 -8.53 5.51
CA ALA A 560 3.46 -7.87 6.81
C ALA A 560 4.67 -8.19 7.71
N ALA A 561 4.93 -7.31 8.68
CA ALA A 561 6.05 -7.46 9.62
C ALA A 561 5.92 -8.71 10.53
N ASP A 562 4.70 -9.22 10.69
CA ASP A 562 4.37 -10.41 11.46
C ASP A 562 4.64 -11.73 10.72
N GLY A 563 5.07 -11.68 9.45
CA GLY A 563 5.38 -12.86 8.64
C GLY A 563 4.24 -13.33 7.74
N ARG A 564 3.07 -12.67 7.74
CA ARG A 564 2.03 -12.94 6.74
C ARG A 564 2.45 -12.40 5.37
N SER A 565 1.99 -13.07 4.31
CA SER A 565 2.15 -12.64 2.93
C SER A 565 1.00 -13.13 2.07
N ASP A 566 0.80 -12.48 0.93
CA ASP A 566 -0.06 -13.02 -0.10
C ASP A 566 0.50 -14.31 -0.67
N VAL A 567 -0.39 -15.25 -0.97
CA VAL A 567 0.02 -16.59 -1.43
C VAL A 567 -0.85 -17.07 -2.59
N ILE A 568 -0.22 -17.59 -3.64
CA ILE A 568 -0.90 -18.48 -4.62
C ILE A 568 -0.68 -19.93 -4.20
N GLN A 569 -1.77 -20.68 -4.01
CA GLN A 569 -1.72 -22.10 -3.71
C GLN A 569 -2.35 -22.91 -4.85
N SER A 570 -1.51 -23.53 -5.67
CA SER A 570 -1.93 -24.40 -6.78
C SER A 570 -1.88 -25.87 -6.39
N THR A 571 -2.93 -26.61 -6.72
CA THR A 571 -2.95 -28.09 -6.66
C THR A 571 -2.33 -28.74 -7.92
N GLY A 572 -2.08 -27.95 -8.96
CA GLY A 572 -1.36 -28.34 -10.17
C GLY A 572 0.11 -27.94 -10.13
N SER A 573 0.66 -27.67 -11.32
CA SER A 573 2.03 -27.16 -11.53
C SER A 573 2.06 -25.64 -11.62
N ALA A 574 3.19 -25.03 -11.27
CA ALA A 574 3.48 -23.63 -11.61
C ALA A 574 4.45 -23.53 -12.78
N ILE A 575 4.01 -22.90 -13.87
CA ILE A 575 4.77 -22.72 -15.11
C ILE A 575 5.13 -21.24 -15.24
N LEU A 576 6.39 -20.91 -14.95
CA LEU A 576 6.89 -19.54 -14.94
C LEU A 576 7.74 -19.29 -16.19
N LYS A 577 7.17 -18.59 -17.17
CA LYS A 577 7.86 -18.25 -18.43
C LYS A 577 8.58 -16.90 -18.37
N GLY A 578 8.75 -16.34 -17.17
CA GLY A 578 9.20 -14.97 -16.90
C GLY A 578 8.18 -14.19 -16.06
N GLY A 579 8.23 -12.85 -16.14
CA GLY A 579 7.39 -11.93 -15.38
C GLY A 579 8.07 -11.39 -14.12
N ASP A 580 7.45 -10.39 -13.49
CA ASP A 580 8.03 -9.69 -12.35
C ASP A 580 7.24 -9.96 -11.06
N VAL A 581 7.94 -10.17 -9.95
CA VAL A 581 7.33 -10.13 -8.61
C VAL A 581 7.48 -8.72 -8.05
N LYS A 582 6.36 -8.10 -7.64
CA LYS A 582 6.34 -6.75 -7.04
C LYS A 582 5.86 -6.84 -5.60
N VAL A 583 6.68 -6.37 -4.67
CA VAL A 583 6.43 -6.53 -3.24
C VAL A 583 6.08 -5.19 -2.59
N SER A 584 4.95 -5.15 -1.90
CA SER A 584 4.48 -4.02 -1.10
C SER A 584 4.20 -4.44 0.34
N LEU A 585 4.07 -3.47 1.24
CA LEU A 585 3.58 -3.72 2.60
C LEU A 585 2.05 -3.84 2.60
N GLU A 586 1.47 -4.60 3.53
CA GLU A 586 0.01 -4.67 3.74
C GLU A 586 -0.61 -3.26 3.78
N ASN A 587 -1.66 -3.05 2.98
CA ASN A 587 -2.36 -1.75 2.82
C ASN A 587 -1.51 -0.64 2.18
N SER A 588 -0.34 -0.97 1.61
CA SER A 588 0.48 -0.07 0.80
C SER A 588 0.31 -0.42 -0.68
N GLY A 589 -0.15 0.54 -1.49
CA GLY A 589 -0.20 0.40 -2.94
C GLY A 589 1.16 0.57 -3.64
N ASN A 590 2.22 0.84 -2.88
CA ASN A 590 3.57 1.10 -3.40
C ASN A 590 4.52 -0.03 -3.06
N LEU A 591 5.56 -0.21 -3.89
CA LEU A 591 6.68 -1.09 -3.54
C LEU A 591 7.25 -0.71 -2.17
N LEU A 592 7.76 -1.70 -1.44
CA LEU A 592 8.49 -1.47 -0.19
C LEU A 592 9.51 -0.36 -0.40
N SER A 593 9.50 0.66 0.45
CA SER A 593 10.55 1.66 0.53
C SER A 593 11.85 1.04 1.07
N GLN A 594 12.98 1.72 0.89
CA GLN A 594 14.27 1.25 1.40
C GLN A 594 14.26 1.11 2.93
N GLY A 595 13.58 2.01 3.64
CA GLY A 595 13.40 1.93 5.09
C GLY A 595 12.53 0.73 5.53
N GLU A 596 11.46 0.44 4.80
CA GLU A 596 10.63 -0.75 5.06
C GLU A 596 11.41 -2.04 4.78
N ALA A 597 12.13 -2.11 3.66
CA ALA A 597 12.99 -3.25 3.32
C ALA A 597 14.07 -3.47 4.39
N HIS A 598 14.68 -2.39 4.90
CA HIS A 598 15.63 -2.43 6.01
C HIS A 598 15.00 -2.97 7.29
N SER A 599 13.79 -2.51 7.65
CA SER A 599 13.07 -2.98 8.85
C SER A 599 12.69 -4.47 8.80
N LEU A 600 12.61 -5.05 7.60
CA LEU A 600 12.26 -6.43 7.33
C LEU A 600 13.47 -7.32 7.03
N LEU A 601 14.70 -6.85 7.32
CA LEU A 601 15.93 -7.59 7.08
C LEU A 601 15.89 -9.02 7.64
N GLY A 602 16.16 -9.99 6.76
CA GLY A 602 16.22 -11.41 7.09
C GLY A 602 14.86 -12.12 7.15
N LYS A 603 13.74 -11.41 6.90
CA LYS A 603 12.41 -12.01 6.86
C LYS A 603 12.22 -12.83 5.58
N GLN A 604 11.48 -13.93 5.72
CA GLN A 604 11.16 -14.85 4.64
C GLN A 604 9.65 -15.07 4.58
N TYR A 605 9.11 -15.09 3.36
CA TYR A 605 7.68 -15.16 3.09
C TYR A 605 7.41 -16.22 2.02
N ARG A 606 6.47 -17.12 2.27
CA ARG A 606 6.06 -18.11 1.26
C ARG A 606 5.01 -17.47 0.38
N ILE A 607 5.33 -17.29 -0.90
CA ILE A 607 4.45 -16.57 -1.84
C ILE A 607 3.76 -17.52 -2.82
N LEU A 608 4.38 -18.65 -3.18
CA LEU A 608 3.75 -19.59 -4.12
C LEU A 608 4.00 -21.03 -3.69
N THR A 609 2.97 -21.87 -3.79
CA THR A 609 3.11 -23.33 -3.70
C THR A 609 2.40 -24.00 -4.87
N ALA A 610 3.01 -25.04 -5.44
CA ALA A 610 2.43 -25.86 -6.50
C ALA A 610 2.67 -27.34 -6.22
N GLN A 611 1.60 -28.12 -6.05
CA GLN A 611 1.69 -29.52 -5.61
C GLN A 611 2.36 -30.44 -6.64
N GLN A 612 2.22 -30.17 -7.94
CA GLN A 612 2.85 -30.95 -9.02
C GLN A 612 4.20 -30.39 -9.47
N GLY A 613 4.70 -29.36 -8.78
CA GLY A 613 6.05 -28.81 -8.97
C GLY A 613 6.08 -27.46 -9.69
N ILE A 614 7.28 -26.87 -9.71
CA ILE A 614 7.55 -25.55 -10.31
C ILE A 614 8.55 -25.71 -11.46
N SER A 615 8.20 -25.16 -12.62
CA SER A 615 9.06 -25.13 -13.81
C SER A 615 9.27 -23.70 -14.29
N GLY A 616 10.53 -23.31 -14.47
CA GLY A 616 10.92 -21.94 -14.84
C GLY A 616 11.05 -21.00 -13.63
N GLN A 617 11.22 -19.71 -13.90
CA GLN A 617 11.44 -18.66 -12.90
C GLN A 617 10.82 -17.33 -13.35
N PHE A 618 10.56 -16.42 -12.40
CA PHE A 618 10.30 -15.01 -12.68
C PHE A 618 11.58 -14.32 -13.16
N ASP A 619 11.42 -13.32 -14.03
CA ASP A 619 12.51 -12.52 -14.60
C ASP A 619 13.16 -11.62 -13.54
N ASN A 620 12.33 -10.94 -12.73
CA ASN A 620 12.79 -10.04 -11.68
C ASN A 620 11.92 -10.11 -10.42
N VAL A 621 12.45 -9.58 -9.33
CA VAL A 621 11.72 -9.31 -8.09
C VAL A 621 12.08 -7.90 -7.62
N GLN A 622 11.09 -7.12 -7.19
CA GLN A 622 11.22 -5.71 -6.84
C GLN A 622 10.59 -5.42 -5.48
N PRO A 623 11.17 -4.49 -4.69
CA PRO A 623 12.29 -3.62 -5.03
C PRO A 623 13.68 -4.30 -4.94
N ASP A 624 14.63 -3.81 -5.74
CA ASP A 624 16.07 -4.13 -5.66
C ASP A 624 16.90 -2.83 -5.62
N TYR A 625 17.20 -2.35 -4.41
CA TYR A 625 18.06 -1.19 -4.16
C TYR A 625 19.54 -1.56 -4.29
N LEU A 626 20.45 -0.63 -4.01
CA LEU A 626 21.89 -0.85 -4.22
C LEU A 626 22.43 -2.09 -3.50
N PHE A 627 22.16 -2.21 -2.20
CA PHE A 627 22.62 -3.32 -1.35
C PHE A 627 21.48 -4.09 -0.67
N LEU A 628 20.24 -3.61 -0.80
CA LEU A 628 19.06 -4.13 -0.13
C LEU A 628 17.97 -4.41 -1.14
N GLY A 629 17.17 -5.42 -0.92
CA GLY A 629 16.05 -5.66 -1.79
C GLY A 629 15.33 -6.94 -1.44
N THR A 630 14.70 -7.47 -2.48
CA THR A 630 13.93 -8.69 -2.43
C THR A 630 14.59 -9.72 -3.32
N THR A 631 14.62 -10.98 -2.87
CA THR A 631 15.15 -12.10 -3.66
C THR A 631 14.20 -13.29 -3.58
N LEU A 632 14.22 -14.15 -4.58
CA LEU A 632 13.39 -15.35 -4.62
C LEU A 632 14.25 -16.60 -4.47
N ASN A 633 13.84 -17.48 -3.57
CA ASN A 633 14.39 -18.82 -3.43
C ASN A 633 13.38 -19.85 -3.96
N TYR A 634 13.82 -20.68 -4.90
CA TYR A 634 13.01 -21.69 -5.57
C TYR A 634 13.27 -23.07 -4.98
N GLN A 635 12.23 -23.68 -4.44
CA GLN A 635 12.18 -25.08 -4.04
C GLN A 635 11.31 -25.87 -5.03
N PRO A 636 11.37 -27.22 -5.06
CA PRO A 636 10.62 -28.02 -6.05
C PRO A 636 9.12 -27.73 -6.12
N THR A 637 8.49 -27.37 -5.00
CA THR A 637 7.04 -27.15 -4.87
C THR A 637 6.69 -25.79 -4.24
N GLN A 638 7.68 -24.91 -4.03
CA GLN A 638 7.49 -23.65 -3.31
C GLN A 638 8.42 -22.53 -3.81
N ILE A 639 7.94 -21.29 -3.76
CA ILE A 639 8.76 -20.07 -3.89
C ILE A 639 8.69 -19.30 -2.58
N THR A 640 9.87 -18.95 -2.07
CA THR A 640 10.03 -18.12 -0.87
C THR A 640 10.65 -16.79 -1.26
N LEU A 641 9.99 -15.70 -0.91
CA LEU A 641 10.49 -14.33 -0.99
C LEU A 641 11.34 -14.03 0.25
N ASN A 642 12.54 -13.53 0.06
CA ASN A 642 13.40 -13.05 1.13
C ASN A 642 13.55 -11.53 1.02
N VAL A 643 13.44 -10.83 2.14
CA VAL A 643 13.77 -9.41 2.24
C VAL A 643 15.13 -9.29 2.92
N GLY A 644 16.09 -8.65 2.26
CA GLY A 644 17.39 -8.42 2.87
C GLY A 644 18.47 -7.97 1.91
N ARG A 645 19.72 -8.32 2.22
CA ARG A 645 20.86 -7.94 1.40
C ARG A 645 20.79 -8.65 0.06
N ASN A 646 21.00 -7.90 -1.02
CA ASN A 646 21.13 -8.48 -2.36
C ASN A 646 22.58 -8.97 -2.61
N ALA A 647 22.86 -9.39 -3.84
CA ALA A 647 24.16 -9.96 -4.20
C ALA A 647 25.28 -8.91 -4.38
N THR A 648 24.97 -7.61 -4.35
CA THR A 648 25.95 -6.54 -4.53
C THR A 648 26.80 -6.40 -3.28
N ALA A 649 28.09 -6.74 -3.36
CA ALA A 649 29.02 -6.53 -2.25
C ALA A 649 29.37 -5.04 -2.13
N PHE A 650 29.75 -4.58 -0.93
CA PHE A 650 30.21 -3.21 -0.74
C PHE A 650 31.42 -2.88 -1.63
N ALA A 651 32.29 -3.87 -1.87
CA ALA A 651 33.47 -3.74 -2.70
C ALA A 651 33.18 -3.57 -4.21
N ASP A 652 31.98 -3.93 -4.68
CA ASP A 652 31.61 -3.86 -6.11
C ASP A 652 31.46 -2.41 -6.59
N VAL A 653 31.11 -1.50 -5.69
CA VAL A 653 30.95 -0.06 -6.00
C VAL A 653 32.21 0.77 -5.73
N ALA A 654 33.25 0.16 -5.16
CA ALA A 654 34.52 0.81 -4.85
C ALA A 654 35.37 1.02 -6.12
N GLN A 655 36.00 2.20 -6.24
CA GLN A 655 36.82 2.57 -7.40
C GLN A 655 38.32 2.51 -7.12
N THR A 656 38.74 2.67 -5.87
CA THR A 656 40.15 2.72 -5.48
C THR A 656 40.56 1.51 -4.62
N PRO A 657 41.84 1.13 -4.59
CA PRO A 657 42.35 0.14 -3.65
C PRO A 657 41.98 0.41 -2.18
N ASN A 658 42.13 1.66 -1.71
CA ASN A 658 41.76 2.09 -0.36
C ASN A 658 40.24 1.93 -0.11
N GLU A 659 39.41 2.40 -1.04
CA GLU A 659 37.95 2.23 -0.97
C GLU A 659 37.56 0.75 -0.92
N ARG A 660 38.20 -0.09 -1.73
CA ARG A 660 37.91 -1.53 -1.82
C ARG A 660 38.35 -2.28 -0.57
N ALA A 661 39.54 -2.00 -0.05
CA ALA A 661 40.04 -2.59 1.19
C ALA A 661 39.11 -2.29 2.36
N LEU A 662 38.64 -1.05 2.46
CA LEU A 662 37.72 -0.64 3.49
C LEU A 662 36.31 -1.22 3.31
N ALA A 663 35.79 -1.23 2.07
CA ALA A 663 34.50 -1.82 1.76
C ALA A 663 34.44 -3.32 2.12
N MET A 664 35.49 -4.08 1.81
CA MET A 664 35.60 -5.50 2.19
C MET A 664 35.62 -5.68 3.71
N ALA A 665 36.38 -4.86 4.44
CA ALA A 665 36.44 -4.95 5.90
C ALA A 665 35.10 -4.56 6.55
N ALA A 666 34.44 -3.50 6.06
CA ALA A 666 33.14 -3.06 6.53
C ALA A 666 32.06 -4.13 6.30
N ASP A 667 32.14 -4.87 5.20
CA ASP A 667 31.25 -5.99 4.88
C ASP A 667 31.27 -7.08 5.98
N THR A 668 32.44 -7.34 6.56
CA THR A 668 32.60 -8.36 7.62
C THR A 668 32.03 -7.97 8.98
N LEU A 669 31.64 -6.72 9.19
CA LEU A 669 31.07 -6.25 10.46
C LEU A 669 29.67 -6.83 10.72
N GLY A 670 28.92 -7.13 9.65
CA GLY A 670 27.61 -7.76 9.72
C GLY A 670 26.49 -6.88 10.30
N ALA A 671 25.28 -7.43 10.28
CA ALA A 671 24.07 -6.75 10.73
C ALA A 671 24.13 -6.36 12.22
N GLY A 672 23.60 -5.18 12.54
CA GLY A 672 23.62 -4.58 13.88
C GLY A 672 24.84 -3.70 14.17
N ASN A 673 25.89 -3.72 13.33
CA ASN A 673 26.98 -2.76 13.41
C ASN A 673 26.62 -1.47 12.66
N SER A 674 26.75 -0.32 13.30
CA SER A 674 26.26 0.95 12.74
C SER A 674 27.03 1.42 11.48
N VAL A 675 28.30 1.05 11.32
CA VAL A 675 29.06 1.27 10.07
C VAL A 675 28.47 0.44 8.93
N TYR A 676 28.21 -0.84 9.18
CA TYR A 676 27.59 -1.74 8.21
C TYR A 676 26.19 -1.25 7.82
N GLU A 677 25.35 -0.93 8.80
CA GLU A 677 23.97 -0.46 8.56
C GLU A 677 23.92 0.84 7.77
N SER A 678 24.77 1.82 8.08
CA SER A 678 24.80 3.10 7.34
C SER A 678 25.25 2.92 5.88
N ILE A 679 26.19 2.01 5.60
CA ILE A 679 26.59 1.71 4.20
C ILE A 679 25.47 0.96 3.50
N LEU A 680 24.84 -0.01 4.16
CA LEU A 680 23.75 -0.84 3.65
C LEU A 680 22.56 -0.01 3.14
N THR A 681 22.29 1.13 3.79
CA THR A 681 21.22 2.06 3.40
C THR A 681 21.61 3.07 2.32
N SER A 682 22.83 3.01 1.77
CA SER A 682 23.24 3.93 0.69
C SER A 682 22.34 3.77 -0.54
N SER A 683 21.85 4.88 -1.06
CA SER A 683 20.97 4.89 -2.24
C SER A 683 21.75 4.81 -3.55
N THR A 684 23.01 5.26 -3.56
CA THR A 684 23.83 5.32 -4.78
C THR A 684 25.27 4.85 -4.56
N PRO A 685 25.94 4.34 -5.61
CA PRO A 685 27.38 4.03 -5.54
C PRO A 685 28.24 5.22 -5.11
N TRP A 686 27.83 6.46 -5.41
CA TRP A 686 28.58 7.65 -5.01
C TRP A 686 28.52 7.89 -3.50
N GLU A 687 27.34 7.74 -2.90
CA GLU A 687 27.15 7.87 -1.45
C GLU A 687 27.96 6.82 -0.69
N ALA A 688 27.92 5.56 -1.13
CA ALA A 688 28.74 4.49 -0.57
C ALA A 688 30.25 4.81 -0.65
N ARG A 689 30.74 5.35 -1.78
CA ARG A 689 32.14 5.78 -1.91
C ARG A 689 32.50 6.96 -1.00
N GLN A 690 31.58 7.90 -0.74
CA GLN A 690 31.83 8.96 0.26
C GLN A 690 31.96 8.39 1.66
N ALA A 691 31.15 7.38 2.01
CA ALA A 691 31.31 6.66 3.28
C ALA A 691 32.71 6.03 3.38
N TYR A 692 33.18 5.34 2.33
CA TYR A 692 34.50 4.70 2.34
C TYR A 692 35.65 5.68 2.56
N ARG A 693 35.57 6.86 1.94
CA ARG A 693 36.56 7.92 2.07
C ARG A 693 36.65 8.49 3.47
N GLN A 694 35.51 8.74 4.12
CA GLN A 694 35.47 9.28 5.49
C GLN A 694 35.87 8.24 6.55
N LEU A 695 35.55 6.96 6.29
CA LEU A 695 35.99 5.84 7.13
C LEU A 695 37.48 5.56 7.01
N SER A 696 38.16 6.11 6.00
CA SER A 696 39.58 5.88 5.76
C SER A 696 40.44 6.32 6.95
N GLY A 697 41.33 5.44 7.39
CA GLY A 697 42.38 5.73 8.37
C GLY A 697 43.68 6.26 7.74
N GLN A 698 43.62 6.87 6.55
CA GLN A 698 44.79 7.27 5.76
C GLN A 698 45.78 8.15 6.54
N ILE A 699 45.28 8.97 7.46
CA ILE A 699 46.10 9.88 8.27
C ILE A 699 47.25 9.18 9.02
N HIS A 700 47.07 7.91 9.41
CA HIS A 700 48.11 7.11 10.05
C HIS A 700 49.25 6.74 9.10
N ALA A 701 48.94 6.49 7.83
CA ALA A 701 49.90 6.25 6.79
C ALA A 701 50.61 7.55 6.36
N ASP A 702 49.85 8.65 6.27
CA ASP A 702 50.38 9.98 5.90
C ASP A 702 51.44 10.46 6.91
N ILE A 703 51.15 10.38 8.22
CA ILE A 703 52.12 10.78 9.24
C ILE A 703 53.35 9.86 9.28
N ALA A 704 53.19 8.56 9.02
CA ALA A 704 54.32 7.64 8.91
C ALA A 704 55.23 8.02 7.72
N SER A 705 54.63 8.31 6.56
CA SER A 705 55.35 8.76 5.35
C SER A 705 56.09 10.08 5.59
N ALA A 706 55.42 11.07 6.20
CA ALA A 706 56.03 12.36 6.54
C ALA A 706 57.22 12.22 7.50
N GLN A 707 57.10 11.44 8.58
CA GLN A 707 58.20 11.25 9.54
C GLN A 707 59.42 10.52 8.92
N MET A 708 59.19 9.59 7.99
CA MET A 708 60.27 8.95 7.23
C MET A 708 61.00 9.95 6.34
N ASN A 709 60.27 10.82 5.64
CA ASN A 709 60.84 11.84 4.77
C ASN A 709 61.60 12.91 5.59
N ASP A 710 61.02 13.37 6.69
CA ASP A 710 61.60 14.37 7.61
C ASP A 710 62.90 13.90 8.27
N SER A 711 63.11 12.59 8.37
CA SER A 711 64.35 12.01 8.91
C SER A 711 65.61 12.49 8.16
N ARG A 712 65.48 12.96 6.91
CA ARG A 712 66.59 13.57 6.16
C ARG A 712 67.08 14.88 6.77
N TYR A 713 66.24 15.65 7.46
CA TYR A 713 66.65 16.95 8.01
C TYR A 713 67.79 16.80 9.00
N LEU A 714 67.76 15.71 9.78
CA LEU A 714 68.85 15.34 10.66
C LEU A 714 70.08 14.92 9.88
N ARG A 715 69.95 14.00 8.92
CA ARG A 715 71.08 13.58 8.08
C ARG A 715 71.78 14.76 7.43
N ASP A 716 71.00 15.69 6.87
CA ASP A 716 71.51 16.89 6.21
C ASP A 716 72.24 17.79 7.21
N ALA A 717 71.69 18.03 8.40
CA ALA A 717 72.36 18.82 9.44
C ALA A 717 73.69 18.18 9.89
N LEU A 718 73.73 16.85 10.05
CA LEU A 718 74.95 16.13 10.46
C LEU A 718 76.01 16.12 9.35
N ASN A 719 75.62 15.90 8.08
CA ASN A 719 76.53 15.99 6.95
C ASN A 719 77.05 17.41 6.73
N GLU A 720 76.18 18.42 6.84
CA GLU A 720 76.57 19.84 6.75
C GLU A 720 77.57 20.20 7.86
N ARG A 721 77.34 19.74 9.09
CA ARG A 721 78.25 19.94 10.21
C ARG A 721 79.63 19.29 9.97
N LEU A 722 79.66 18.06 9.44
CA LEU A 722 80.91 17.38 9.08
C LEU A 722 81.65 18.12 7.94
N ARG A 723 80.94 18.70 6.97
CA ARG A 723 81.55 19.49 5.89
C ARG A 723 82.11 20.84 6.36
N GLN A 724 81.45 21.47 7.32
CA GLN A 724 81.89 22.76 7.88
C GLN A 724 83.21 22.67 8.67
N SER A 725 83.57 21.49 9.17
CA SER A 725 84.86 21.27 9.84
C SER A 725 86.01 21.07 8.85
N GLU A 726 85.73 20.58 7.64
CA GLU A 726 86.71 20.29 6.59
C GLU A 726 87.15 21.55 5.81
N GLY A 727 86.27 22.56 5.71
CA GLY A 727 86.45 23.76 4.87
C GLY A 727 87.23 24.93 5.46
N LEU A 728 87.88 24.78 6.62
CA LEU A 728 88.70 25.86 7.20
C LEU A 728 90.17 25.60 6.95
N THR A 729 90.83 26.59 6.37
CA THR A 729 92.28 26.76 6.42
C THR A 729 92.69 26.67 7.89
N ARG A 730 93.15 25.49 8.33
CA ARG A 730 93.69 25.28 9.68
C ARG A 730 94.87 26.25 9.81
N SER A 731 94.66 27.34 10.54
CA SER A 731 95.76 28.22 10.92
C SER A 731 96.78 27.38 11.70
N PRO A 732 98.09 27.53 11.46
CA PRO A 732 99.12 26.68 12.09
C PRO A 732 99.20 26.77 13.63
N ASP A 733 98.38 27.62 14.27
CA ASP A 733 98.30 27.77 15.73
C ASP A 733 97.16 26.96 16.39
N ILE A 734 96.46 26.09 15.66
CA ILE A 734 95.33 25.32 16.20
C ILE A 734 95.78 23.90 16.61
N LYS A 735 95.64 23.59 17.91
CA LYS A 735 96.02 22.29 18.50
C LYS A 735 95.07 21.17 18.03
N VAL A 736 95.62 19.97 17.82
CA VAL A 736 94.87 18.72 17.72
C VAL A 736 94.23 18.45 19.10
N ASN A 737 92.98 18.93 19.31
CA ASN A 737 92.02 18.63 20.39
C ASN A 737 90.85 19.67 20.50
N GLU A 738 90.47 20.41 19.45
CA GLU A 738 89.37 21.39 19.55
C GLU A 738 87.99 20.73 19.63
N GLY A 739 87.17 21.21 20.56
CA GLY A 739 85.77 20.87 20.72
C GLY A 739 84.88 21.86 19.98
N GLY A 740 83.78 21.38 19.42
CA GLY A 740 82.79 22.19 18.73
C GLY A 740 81.40 21.94 19.28
N ALA A 741 80.66 23.02 19.55
CA ALA A 741 79.23 22.98 19.80
C ALA A 741 78.50 23.63 18.63
N TRP A 742 77.34 23.08 18.26
CA TRP A 742 76.48 23.67 17.23
C TRP A 742 75.01 23.59 17.63
N ALA A 743 74.24 24.54 17.14
CA ALA A 743 72.78 24.57 17.24
C ALA A 743 72.20 25.01 15.89
N GLN A 744 71.10 24.42 15.47
CA GLN A 744 70.42 24.69 14.22
C GLN A 744 68.90 24.74 14.43
N PHE A 745 68.32 25.91 14.20
CA PHE A 745 66.88 26.09 14.11
C PHE A 745 66.44 25.75 12.68
N LEU A 746 65.31 25.04 12.55
CA LEU A 746 64.74 24.69 11.25
C LEU A 746 63.24 24.93 11.22
N GLY A 747 62.75 25.34 10.04
CA GLY A 747 61.35 25.31 9.65
C GLY A 747 61.26 24.70 8.26
N ALA A 748 60.37 23.73 8.08
CA ALA A 748 60.14 23.01 6.83
C ALA A 748 58.64 22.90 6.55
N TRP A 749 58.31 22.83 5.26
CA TRP A 749 56.96 22.65 4.77
C TRP A 749 56.97 21.71 3.56
N ASP A 750 56.14 20.67 3.67
CA ASP A 750 56.06 19.58 2.73
C ASP A 750 54.65 19.51 2.13
N HIS A 751 54.58 19.22 0.83
CA HIS A 751 53.34 18.98 0.11
C HIS A 751 53.44 17.66 -0.67
N ALA A 752 52.55 16.72 -0.35
CA ALA A 752 52.36 15.50 -1.12
C ALA A 752 51.08 15.62 -1.96
N SER A 753 51.21 15.51 -3.28
CA SER A 753 50.09 15.59 -4.21
C SER A 753 49.35 14.26 -4.27
N GLY A 754 48.04 14.29 -4.01
CA GLY A 754 47.19 13.09 -4.05
C GLY A 754 47.09 12.46 -5.43
N ASP A 755 46.66 11.20 -5.47
CA ASP A 755 46.45 10.43 -6.69
C ASP A 755 45.01 9.87 -6.75
N ALA A 756 44.78 8.87 -7.61
CA ALA A 756 43.48 8.23 -7.71
C ALA A 756 43.10 7.40 -6.47
N ASN A 757 44.06 6.99 -5.64
CA ASN A 757 43.86 6.09 -4.50
C ASN A 757 43.87 6.80 -3.15
N ALA A 758 44.81 7.72 -2.95
CA ALA A 758 45.10 8.39 -1.69
C ALA A 758 44.97 9.90 -1.82
N THR A 759 44.41 10.55 -0.80
CA THR A 759 44.35 12.00 -0.75
C THR A 759 45.72 12.61 -0.48
N GLY A 760 46.00 13.78 -1.05
CA GLY A 760 47.22 14.53 -0.71
C GLY A 760 47.22 15.06 0.72
N TYR A 761 48.40 15.40 1.23
CA TYR A 761 48.58 16.01 2.55
C TYR A 761 49.57 17.17 2.51
N GLN A 762 49.50 18.03 3.53
CA GLN A 762 50.48 19.09 3.79
C GLN A 762 51.04 18.90 5.19
N ALA A 763 52.34 19.06 5.35
CA ALA A 763 53.00 19.00 6.65
C ALA A 763 53.89 20.22 6.89
N SER A 764 54.00 20.62 8.15
CA SER A 764 54.93 21.66 8.59
C SER A 764 55.71 21.17 9.79
N THR A 765 57.03 21.27 9.72
CA THR A 765 57.94 20.80 10.76
C THR A 765 58.82 21.94 11.22
N TYR A 766 58.86 22.22 12.53
CA TYR A 766 59.74 23.24 13.10
C TYR A 766 60.43 22.72 14.35
N GLY A 767 61.63 23.22 14.62
CA GLY A 767 62.35 22.82 15.82
C GLY A 767 63.81 23.25 15.87
N ILE A 768 64.54 22.61 16.78
CA ILE A 768 65.95 22.86 17.05
C ILE A 768 66.72 21.55 17.13
N LEU A 769 67.86 21.50 16.44
CA LEU A 769 68.88 20.45 16.54
C LEU A 769 70.13 21.04 17.18
N MET A 770 70.82 20.27 18.00
CA MET A 770 72.04 20.68 18.68
C MET A 770 73.02 19.51 18.72
N GLY A 771 74.31 19.80 18.79
CA GLY A 771 75.31 18.75 18.92
C GLY A 771 76.66 19.23 19.43
N LEU A 772 77.47 18.25 19.79
CA LEU A 772 78.83 18.40 20.25
C LEU A 772 79.71 17.45 19.44
N ASP A 773 80.83 17.95 18.93
CA ASP A 773 81.83 17.14 18.25
C ASP A 773 83.25 17.52 18.66
N SER A 774 84.18 16.60 18.43
CA SER A 774 85.60 16.80 18.69
C SER A 774 86.43 16.13 17.61
N THR A 775 87.61 16.69 17.37
CA THR A 775 88.62 16.14 16.47
C THR A 775 89.63 15.33 17.28
N TYR A 776 89.76 14.03 16.98
CA TYR A 776 90.65 13.11 17.72
C TYR A 776 92.04 12.97 17.06
N SER A 777 92.11 13.14 15.74
CA SER A 777 93.35 13.27 14.97
C SER A 777 93.12 14.25 13.82
N GLU A 778 94.16 14.56 13.03
CA GLU A 778 94.01 15.43 11.86
C GLU A 778 92.98 14.90 10.83
N GLU A 779 92.67 13.60 10.88
CA GLU A 779 91.79 12.90 9.93
C GLU A 779 90.39 12.60 10.48
N TRP A 780 90.18 12.54 11.81
CA TRP A 780 88.93 12.03 12.40
C TRP A 780 88.14 13.09 13.18
N GLN A 781 86.85 13.17 12.92
CA GLN A 781 85.86 13.91 13.71
C GLN A 781 84.75 12.98 14.18
N LEU A 782 84.36 13.09 15.45
CA LEU A 782 83.26 12.34 16.05
C LEU A 782 82.34 13.29 16.82
N GLY A 783 81.04 13.05 16.74
CA GLY A 783 80.05 13.88 17.42
C GLY A 783 78.78 13.15 17.83
N ILE A 784 78.08 13.78 18.76
CA ILE A 784 76.74 13.41 19.22
C ILE A 784 75.78 14.57 18.95
N SER A 785 74.53 14.25 18.64
CA SER A 785 73.49 15.25 18.41
C SER A 785 72.19 14.87 19.13
N THR A 786 71.42 15.90 19.47
CA THR A 786 70.09 15.78 20.04
C THR A 786 69.21 16.91 19.52
N GLY A 787 67.89 16.78 19.65
CA GLY A 787 67.00 17.85 19.23
C GLY A 787 65.54 17.55 19.48
N TYR A 788 64.74 18.57 19.24
CA TYR A 788 63.29 18.50 19.31
C TYR A 788 62.70 19.15 18.06
N THR A 789 61.80 18.44 17.39
CA THR A 789 60.97 19.01 16.33
C THR A 789 59.50 18.70 16.59
N ARG A 790 58.61 19.56 16.10
CA ARG A 790 57.18 19.32 16.07
C ARG A 790 56.70 19.36 14.63
N THR A 791 55.95 18.34 14.23
CA THR A 791 55.31 18.23 12.92
C THR A 791 53.80 18.37 13.09
N SER A 792 53.18 19.25 12.30
CA SER A 792 51.72 19.33 12.14
C SER A 792 51.38 18.95 10.70
N LEU A 793 50.43 18.05 10.51
CA LEU A 793 50.02 17.51 9.22
C LEU A 793 48.50 17.62 9.05
N ASP A 794 48.08 18.17 7.91
CA ASP A 794 46.70 18.26 7.46
C ASP A 794 46.52 17.31 6.26
N GLY A 795 45.66 16.31 6.43
CA GLY A 795 45.36 15.29 5.43
C GLY A 795 44.03 15.51 4.73
N GLY A 796 43.62 14.53 3.92
CA GLY A 796 42.31 14.53 3.27
C GLY A 796 41.15 14.43 4.26
N TYR A 797 39.96 14.86 3.81
CA TYR A 797 38.68 14.71 4.52
C TYR A 797 38.65 15.29 5.96
N GLY A 798 39.45 16.33 6.23
CA GLY A 798 39.48 16.98 7.54
C GLY A 798 40.24 16.20 8.61
N ALA A 799 41.03 15.19 8.22
CA ALA A 799 41.93 14.48 9.12
C ALA A 799 43.20 15.30 9.41
N ASN A 800 43.68 15.24 10.64
CA ASN A 800 44.89 15.94 11.08
C ASN A 800 45.76 15.04 11.98
N ALA A 801 47.06 15.32 11.97
CA ALA A 801 48.03 14.66 12.84
C ALA A 801 49.04 15.66 13.39
N ASN A 802 49.42 15.48 14.65
CA ASN A 802 50.51 16.20 15.29
C ASN A 802 51.54 15.18 15.80
N SER A 803 52.83 15.48 15.64
CA SER A 803 53.91 14.64 16.16
C SER A 803 54.95 15.47 16.89
N ASP A 804 55.19 15.13 18.16
CA ASP A 804 56.32 15.65 18.93
C ASP A 804 57.50 14.68 18.82
N ASN A 805 58.61 15.15 18.25
CA ASN A 805 59.74 14.33 17.84
C ASN A 805 60.98 14.66 18.67
N TYR A 806 61.57 13.64 19.30
CA TYR A 806 62.80 13.76 20.08
C TYR A 806 63.91 12.98 19.39
N HIS A 807 65.01 13.65 19.11
CA HIS A 807 66.08 13.08 18.30
C HIS A 807 67.33 12.78 19.11
N LEU A 808 68.02 11.71 18.74
CA LEU A 808 69.37 11.37 19.20
C LEU A 808 70.18 10.89 18.00
N GLY A 809 71.41 11.35 17.86
CA GLY A 809 72.29 10.96 16.76
C GLY A 809 73.75 10.82 17.18
N VAL A 810 74.45 9.97 16.45
CA VAL A 810 75.91 9.86 16.48
C VAL A 810 76.42 9.98 15.05
N TYR A 811 77.51 10.71 14.86
CA TYR A 811 78.06 10.96 13.54
C TYR A 811 79.58 11.05 13.60
N GLY A 812 80.21 10.76 12.45
CA GLY A 812 81.64 10.86 12.32
C GLY A 812 82.07 11.03 10.87
N GLY A 813 83.22 11.69 10.71
CA GLY A 813 83.86 11.91 9.43
C GLY A 813 85.32 11.51 9.48
N LYS A 814 85.82 10.98 8.37
CA LYS A 814 87.24 10.75 8.13
C LYS A 814 87.69 11.41 6.84
N GLN A 815 88.69 12.29 6.93
CA GLN A 815 89.36 12.88 5.76
C GLN A 815 90.57 12.04 5.36
N LEU A 816 90.62 11.59 4.10
CA LEU A 816 91.66 10.76 3.48
C LEU A 816 92.22 11.46 2.24
N GLY A 817 93.09 12.45 2.42
CA GLY A 817 93.54 13.31 1.31
C GLY A 817 92.36 14.11 0.74
N ASP A 818 92.08 13.93 -0.55
CA ASP A 818 90.94 14.58 -1.21
C ASP A 818 89.61 13.82 -1.03
N LEU A 819 89.63 12.59 -0.47
CA LEU A 819 88.42 11.79 -0.21
C LEU A 819 87.91 12.01 1.22
N ALA A 820 86.66 12.42 1.37
CA ALA A 820 85.95 12.51 2.64
C ALA A 820 84.97 11.34 2.78
N LEU A 821 85.03 10.63 3.90
CA LEU A 821 84.07 9.59 4.28
C LEU A 821 83.26 10.06 5.48
N ARG A 822 81.94 10.08 5.38
CA ARG A 822 81.03 10.55 6.45
C ARG A 822 80.02 9.46 6.74
N ALA A 823 79.70 9.28 8.00
CA ALA A 823 78.68 8.32 8.40
C ALA A 823 77.96 8.78 9.67
N GLY A 824 76.74 8.32 9.84
CA GLY A 824 75.98 8.58 11.05
C GLY A 824 74.83 7.62 11.25
N SER A 825 74.34 7.59 12.48
CA SER A 825 73.12 6.89 12.85
C SER A 825 72.26 7.78 13.73
N THR A 826 70.97 7.80 13.48
CA THR A 826 70.00 8.57 14.25
C THR A 826 68.84 7.70 14.71
N TYR A 827 68.30 8.07 15.86
CA TYR A 827 67.14 7.46 16.48
C TYR A 827 66.20 8.57 16.92
N THR A 828 64.97 8.54 16.44
CA THR A 828 63.93 9.52 16.78
C THR A 828 62.77 8.83 17.48
N TRP A 829 62.33 9.35 18.62
CA TRP A 829 61.07 8.99 19.25
C TRP A 829 59.99 9.97 18.84
N HIS A 830 58.84 9.47 18.41
CA HIS A 830 57.68 10.25 18.01
C HIS A 830 56.54 10.01 19.00
N ARG A 831 55.85 11.07 19.42
CA ARG A 831 54.54 11.01 20.07
C ARG A 831 53.52 11.59 19.13
N ILE A 832 52.62 10.76 18.63
CA ILE A 832 51.69 11.09 17.56
C ILE A 832 50.27 11.16 18.14
N ASP A 833 49.62 12.30 17.90
CA ASP A 833 48.20 12.53 18.14
C ASP A 833 47.50 12.70 16.78
N THR A 834 46.44 11.96 16.52
CA THR A 834 45.66 12.02 15.27
C THR A 834 44.19 12.28 15.56
N SER A 835 43.50 12.97 14.64
CA SER A 835 42.05 13.02 14.64
C SER A 835 41.45 13.05 13.23
N ARG A 836 40.28 12.42 13.05
CA ARG A 836 39.50 12.44 11.81
C ARG A 836 38.00 12.41 12.10
N ASN A 837 37.22 13.09 11.26
CA ASN A 837 35.77 13.13 11.37
C ASN A 837 35.12 12.07 10.47
N VAL A 838 34.08 11.42 10.97
CA VAL A 838 33.26 10.46 10.23
C VAL A 838 31.81 10.93 10.26
N ASN A 839 31.26 11.31 9.11
CA ASN A 839 29.88 11.81 9.01
C ASN A 839 29.22 11.38 7.68
N TYR A 840 28.53 10.23 7.71
CA TYR A 840 27.79 9.70 6.57
C TYR A 840 26.60 8.83 7.03
N GLY A 841 25.50 8.85 6.29
CA GLY A 841 24.28 8.13 6.68
C GLY A 841 23.84 8.51 8.09
N ALA A 842 23.65 7.50 8.96
CA ALA A 842 23.37 7.70 10.38
C ALA A 842 24.63 7.74 11.28
N GLN A 843 25.84 7.64 10.71
CA GLN A 843 27.09 7.71 11.46
C GLN A 843 27.54 9.16 11.64
N SER A 844 27.86 9.53 12.88
CA SER A 844 28.51 10.80 13.22
C SER A 844 29.46 10.58 14.38
N ASP A 845 30.76 10.56 14.10
CA ASP A 845 31.83 10.30 15.07
C ASP A 845 33.03 11.22 14.84
N ASN A 846 33.83 11.40 15.89
CA ASN A 846 35.15 12.01 15.81
C ASN A 846 36.18 11.05 16.40
N GLN A 847 37.00 10.47 15.52
CA GLN A 847 37.96 9.44 15.87
C GLN A 847 39.29 10.09 16.24
N THR A 848 39.86 9.71 17.39
CA THR A 848 41.15 10.27 17.85
C THR A 848 42.08 9.15 18.31
N ALA A 849 43.36 9.16 17.96
CA ALA A 849 44.32 8.19 18.48
C ALA A 849 45.57 8.87 19.02
N LYS A 850 46.12 8.31 20.10
CA LYS A 850 47.42 8.69 20.67
C LYS A 850 48.33 7.48 20.71
N TYR A 851 49.48 7.57 20.04
CA TYR A 851 50.43 6.47 20.00
C TYR A 851 51.87 6.98 19.88
N SER A 852 52.82 6.08 20.06
CA SER A 852 54.24 6.39 19.90
C SER A 852 54.82 5.63 18.71
N ALA A 853 55.79 6.25 18.05
CA ALA A 853 56.55 5.63 16.97
C ALA A 853 58.04 5.92 17.13
N ARG A 854 58.86 5.24 16.32
CA ARG A 854 60.30 5.45 16.25
C ARG A 854 60.79 5.43 14.82
N THR A 855 61.73 6.31 14.51
CA THR A 855 62.47 6.29 13.24
C THR A 855 63.94 6.04 13.52
N GLN A 856 64.49 4.99 12.93
CA GLN A 856 65.91 4.67 12.93
C GLN A 856 66.50 4.99 11.56
N GLN A 857 67.67 5.62 11.55
CA GLN A 857 68.38 5.89 10.31
C GLN A 857 69.85 5.53 10.45
N VAL A 858 70.41 4.98 9.38
CA VAL A 858 71.85 4.81 9.19
C VAL A 858 72.21 5.36 7.82
N PHE A 859 73.23 6.20 7.74
CA PHE A 859 73.68 6.77 6.48
C PHE A 859 75.20 6.78 6.38
N ALA A 860 75.68 6.72 5.14
CA ALA A 860 77.09 6.88 4.78
C ALA A 860 77.20 7.75 3.52
N GLU A 861 78.26 8.53 3.43
CA GLU A 861 78.57 9.41 2.31
C GLU A 861 80.06 9.33 1.97
N ALA A 862 80.37 9.30 0.68
CA ALA A 862 81.72 9.51 0.17
C ALA A 862 81.72 10.75 -0.73
N GLY A 863 82.61 11.70 -0.48
CA GLY A 863 82.79 12.91 -1.28
C GLY A 863 84.25 13.08 -1.72
N TYR A 864 84.49 13.57 -2.93
CA TYR A 864 85.85 13.76 -3.46
C TYR A 864 86.09 15.24 -3.80
N SER A 865 87.00 15.90 -3.11
CA SER A 865 87.31 17.33 -3.30
C SER A 865 88.14 17.56 -4.56
N LEU A 866 87.63 18.42 -5.45
CA LEU A 866 88.29 18.89 -6.66
C LEU A 866 88.48 20.40 -6.56
N LYS A 867 89.70 20.81 -6.23
CA LYS A 867 90.05 22.24 -6.10
C LYS A 867 90.20 22.88 -7.49
N ALA A 868 89.30 23.79 -7.85
CA ALA A 868 89.31 24.52 -9.12
C ALA A 868 89.34 26.04 -8.87
N ALA A 869 90.55 26.61 -8.81
CA ALA A 869 90.78 28.04 -8.51
C ALA A 869 90.13 28.47 -7.17
N GLU A 870 89.17 29.40 -7.20
CA GLU A 870 88.45 29.94 -6.04
C GLU A 870 87.18 29.14 -5.65
N VAL A 871 86.94 28.01 -6.33
CA VAL A 871 85.78 27.12 -6.09
C VAL A 871 86.27 25.70 -5.81
N ASN A 872 85.78 25.11 -4.72
CA ASN A 872 85.92 23.69 -4.44
C ASN A 872 84.68 22.95 -4.96
N LEU A 873 84.88 22.01 -5.87
CA LEU A 873 83.83 21.14 -6.38
C LEU A 873 83.92 19.77 -5.69
N GLU A 874 82.81 19.26 -5.19
CA GLU A 874 82.78 17.99 -4.47
C GLU A 874 81.65 17.09 -5.02
N PRO A 875 81.93 16.21 -6.01
CA PRO A 875 81.04 15.10 -6.31
C PRO A 875 80.92 14.19 -5.09
N PHE A 876 79.69 13.76 -4.77
CA PHE A 876 79.41 12.88 -3.64
C PHE A 876 78.39 11.80 -3.96
N ALA A 877 78.47 10.70 -3.21
CA ALA A 877 77.49 9.63 -3.18
C ALA A 877 77.08 9.35 -1.73
N ASN A 878 75.80 9.51 -1.42
CA ASN A 878 75.19 9.24 -0.13
C ASN A 878 74.26 8.02 -0.23
N LEU A 879 74.26 7.16 0.78
CA LEU A 879 73.32 6.05 0.95
C LEU A 879 72.73 6.11 2.35
N ALA A 880 71.41 5.97 2.47
CA ALA A 880 70.70 5.93 3.75
C ALA A 880 69.65 4.82 3.80
N TYR A 881 69.60 4.12 4.92
CA TYR A 881 68.53 3.19 5.29
C TYR A 881 67.70 3.79 6.42
N ILE A 882 66.38 3.80 6.25
CA ILE A 882 65.39 4.37 7.17
C ILE A 882 64.43 3.27 7.58
N ASN A 883 64.19 3.08 8.87
CA ASN A 883 63.17 2.17 9.40
C ASN A 883 62.25 2.94 10.36
N PHE A 884 60.99 3.07 9.98
CA PHE A 884 59.92 3.61 10.81
C PHE A 884 59.13 2.47 11.44
N GLN A 885 58.82 2.58 12.72
CA GLN A 885 57.98 1.63 13.43
C GLN A 885 57.06 2.35 14.40
N ASN A 886 55.76 2.21 14.22
CA ASN A 886 54.76 2.63 15.19
C ASN A 886 54.43 1.50 16.17
N ASN A 887 54.08 1.86 17.40
CA ASN A 887 53.39 0.99 18.33
C ASN A 887 51.91 0.84 17.92
N GLY A 888 51.12 0.09 18.69
CA GLY A 888 49.70 -0.10 18.41
C GLY A 888 48.96 1.24 18.28
N ILE A 889 48.14 1.35 17.25
CA ILE A 889 47.21 2.46 17.01
C ILE A 889 45.86 2.00 17.55
N ASN A 890 45.24 2.77 18.42
CA ASN A 890 43.87 2.54 18.85
C ASN A 890 43.16 3.89 18.80
N GLU A 891 42.20 4.02 17.88
CA GLU A 891 41.31 5.18 17.86
C GLU A 891 40.26 5.05 18.96
N ASP A 892 40.11 6.12 19.73
CA ASP A 892 38.99 6.36 20.60
C ASP A 892 37.87 7.06 19.80
N GLY A 893 36.67 6.49 19.85
CA GLY A 893 35.46 7.00 19.21
C GLY A 893 34.33 5.96 19.19
N GLY A 894 33.37 6.11 18.27
CA GLY A 894 32.25 5.19 18.08
C GLY A 894 32.57 3.96 17.22
N ALA A 895 31.57 3.41 16.54
CA ALA A 895 31.70 2.16 15.79
C ALA A 895 32.66 2.22 14.59
N ALA A 896 32.98 3.43 14.12
CA ALA A 896 33.93 3.65 13.02
C ALA A 896 35.40 3.71 13.47
N ALA A 897 35.69 3.51 14.76
CA ALA A 897 37.05 3.49 15.29
C ALA A 897 37.88 2.36 14.67
N LEU A 898 39.15 2.67 14.38
CA LEU A 898 40.12 1.73 13.85
C LEU A 898 41.19 1.41 14.90
N HIS A 899 41.71 0.19 14.84
CA HIS A 899 42.91 -0.20 15.56
C HIS A 899 43.94 -0.81 14.60
N GLY A 900 45.22 -0.73 14.96
CA GLY A 900 46.31 -1.28 14.19
C GLY A 900 47.39 -1.83 15.11
N ASP A 901 47.91 -3.00 14.81
CA ASP A 901 49.02 -3.58 15.57
C ASP A 901 50.33 -2.82 15.30
N LYS A 902 51.34 -3.14 16.13
CA LYS A 902 52.71 -2.70 15.93
C LYS A 902 53.21 -3.15 14.55
N GLN A 903 53.65 -2.20 13.74
CA GLN A 903 54.07 -2.44 12.35
C GLN A 903 55.29 -1.59 12.00
N HIS A 904 56.00 -1.94 10.93
CA HIS A 904 57.18 -1.21 10.48
C HIS A 904 57.18 -1.02 8.96
N THR A 905 57.84 0.05 8.53
CA THR A 905 58.01 0.42 7.13
C THR A 905 59.45 0.90 6.95
N ASP A 906 60.13 0.47 5.89
CA ASP A 906 61.51 0.84 5.62
C ASP A 906 61.72 1.50 4.25
N ALA A 907 62.81 2.24 4.12
CA ALA A 907 63.27 2.74 2.83
C ALA A 907 64.78 2.78 2.73
N THR A 908 65.27 2.43 1.55
CA THR A 908 66.66 2.64 1.15
C THR A 908 66.70 3.73 0.09
N VAL A 909 67.46 4.80 0.34
CA VAL A 909 67.62 5.94 -0.57
C VAL A 909 69.09 6.22 -0.83
N SER A 910 69.44 6.51 -2.08
CA SER A 910 70.75 7.04 -2.45
C SER A 910 70.64 8.45 -2.99
N THR A 911 71.62 9.31 -2.73
CA THR A 911 71.72 10.63 -3.36
C THR A 911 73.09 10.76 -4.03
N LEU A 912 73.10 11.01 -5.33
CA LEU A 912 74.30 11.34 -6.09
C LEU A 912 74.26 12.83 -6.42
N GLY A 913 75.32 13.56 -6.16
CA GLY A 913 75.29 15.00 -6.38
C GLY A 913 76.65 15.64 -6.55
N LEU A 914 76.60 16.94 -6.80
CA LEU A 914 77.76 17.82 -6.90
C LEU A 914 77.54 19.01 -5.96
N ARG A 915 78.55 19.31 -5.17
CA ARG A 915 78.60 20.51 -4.33
C ARG A 915 79.62 21.50 -4.86
N ALA A 916 79.33 22.78 -4.65
CA ALA A 916 80.23 23.88 -4.96
C ALA A 916 80.37 24.77 -3.74
N ASP A 917 81.60 24.99 -3.32
CA ASP A 917 81.99 25.77 -2.16
C ASP A 917 82.87 26.93 -2.63
N THR A 918 82.50 28.16 -2.33
CA THR A 918 83.30 29.35 -2.71
C THR A 918 83.26 30.42 -1.62
N GLN A 919 84.36 31.15 -1.48
CA GLN A 919 84.48 32.22 -0.50
C GLN A 919 84.41 33.58 -1.19
N VAL A 920 83.41 34.38 -0.84
CA VAL A 920 83.26 35.76 -1.31
C VAL A 920 83.43 36.70 -0.12
N GLN A 921 84.57 37.40 -0.07
CA GLN A 921 84.99 38.21 1.08
C GLN A 921 85.06 37.35 2.37
N THR A 922 84.26 37.70 3.39
CA THR A 922 84.16 36.99 4.68
C THR A 922 83.00 35.98 4.73
N VAL A 923 82.28 35.80 3.62
CA VAL A 923 81.11 34.90 3.52
C VAL A 923 81.49 33.66 2.73
N MET A 924 81.25 32.48 3.30
CA MET A 924 81.34 31.21 2.61
C MET A 924 79.98 30.88 1.99
N LEU A 925 79.94 30.70 0.67
CA LEU A 925 78.75 30.28 -0.05
C LEU A 925 78.89 28.82 -0.44
N ARG A 926 77.84 28.04 -0.16
CA ARG A 926 77.77 26.61 -0.49
C ARG A 926 76.52 26.34 -1.31
N GLY A 927 76.66 25.54 -2.35
CA GLY A 927 75.56 25.02 -3.17
C GLY A 927 75.64 23.51 -3.31
N GLU A 928 74.48 22.85 -3.37
CA GLU A 928 74.35 21.41 -3.64
C GLU A 928 73.26 21.19 -4.68
N LEU A 929 73.57 20.39 -5.70
CA LEU A 929 72.60 19.78 -6.60
C LEU A 929 72.75 18.28 -6.54
N GLY A 930 71.66 17.56 -6.28
CA GLY A 930 71.66 16.11 -6.16
C GLY A 930 70.46 15.47 -6.85
N TRP A 931 70.65 14.22 -7.28
CA TRP A 931 69.61 13.30 -7.69
C TRP A 931 69.45 12.24 -6.61
N GLN A 932 68.26 12.16 -6.02
CA GLN A 932 67.89 11.14 -5.03
C GLN A 932 67.09 10.04 -5.70
N HIS A 933 67.41 8.79 -5.39
CA HIS A 933 66.74 7.59 -5.88
C HIS A 933 66.32 6.67 -4.72
N GLN A 934 65.09 6.15 -4.75
CA GLN A 934 64.54 5.25 -3.74
C GLN A 934 64.38 3.80 -4.26
N TYR A 935 64.96 2.84 -3.55
CA TYR A 935 65.00 1.43 -3.96
C TYR A 935 63.87 0.57 -3.40
N SER A 936 63.35 0.91 -2.21
CA SER A 936 62.27 0.15 -1.56
C SER A 936 60.91 0.36 -2.26
N ASP A 937 59.88 -0.29 -1.73
CA ASP A 937 58.49 -0.04 -2.13
C ASP A 937 58.16 1.47 -2.02
N LEU A 938 57.42 1.96 -3.00
CA LEU A 938 56.97 3.36 -3.04
C LEU A 938 55.66 3.54 -2.30
N ASP A 939 54.88 2.47 -2.16
CA ASP A 939 53.63 2.49 -1.43
C ASP A 939 53.90 2.47 0.08
N ARG A 940 53.16 3.32 0.80
CA ARG A 940 53.29 3.50 2.24
C ARG A 940 51.96 3.16 2.91
N GLY A 941 51.73 1.87 3.06
CA GLY A 941 50.52 1.32 3.68
C GLY A 941 50.59 1.23 5.20
N THR A 942 49.48 1.51 5.87
CA THR A 942 49.25 1.17 7.28
C THR A 942 48.15 0.12 7.37
N ARG A 943 48.43 -1.00 8.05
CA ARG A 943 47.44 -2.04 8.35
C ARG A 943 46.61 -1.63 9.56
N LEU A 944 45.29 -1.59 9.36
CA LEU A 944 44.27 -1.22 10.32
C LEU A 944 43.15 -2.28 10.33
N MET A 945 42.25 -2.22 11.30
CA MET A 945 41.08 -3.06 11.49
C MET A 945 39.99 -2.22 12.16
N PHE A 946 38.72 -2.47 11.88
CA PHE A 946 37.63 -1.86 12.67
C PHE A 946 37.65 -2.41 14.10
N SER A 947 37.39 -1.54 15.07
CA SER A 947 37.25 -1.92 16.48
C SER A 947 36.21 -3.03 16.65
N GLY A 948 36.64 -4.17 17.16
CA GLY A 948 35.80 -5.38 17.32
C GLY A 948 35.79 -6.34 16.12
N SER A 949 36.56 -6.06 15.07
CA SER A 949 36.76 -6.95 13.92
C SER A 949 38.20 -7.48 13.87
N SER A 950 38.40 -8.67 13.29
CA SER A 950 39.72 -9.22 12.97
C SER A 950 40.10 -9.07 11.48
N SER A 951 39.25 -8.42 10.68
CA SER A 951 39.46 -8.25 9.25
C SER A 951 40.40 -7.08 8.97
N ALA A 952 41.64 -7.40 8.60
CA ALA A 952 42.65 -6.38 8.29
C ALA A 952 42.34 -5.66 6.97
N LEU A 953 42.52 -4.34 6.98
CA LEU A 953 42.52 -3.47 5.81
C LEU A 953 43.84 -2.69 5.77
N VAL A 954 44.41 -2.51 4.59
CA VAL A 954 45.59 -1.67 4.39
C VAL A 954 45.13 -0.37 3.77
N VAL A 955 45.50 0.74 4.37
CA VAL A 955 45.27 2.08 3.81
C VAL A 955 46.61 2.67 3.41
N ASP A 956 46.76 2.98 2.14
CA ASP A 956 47.96 3.58 1.58
C ASP A 956 47.90 5.11 1.65
N SER A 957 49.02 5.72 2.03
CA SER A 957 49.30 7.13 1.79
C SER A 957 49.64 7.38 0.31
N VAL A 958 49.86 8.64 -0.05
CA VAL A 958 50.40 9.00 -1.37
C VAL A 958 51.74 8.29 -1.60
N PRO A 959 51.91 7.58 -2.73
CA PRO A 959 53.17 6.91 -3.04
C PRO A 959 54.32 7.91 -3.13
N VAL A 960 55.45 7.58 -2.49
CA VAL A 960 56.65 8.40 -2.61
C VAL A 960 57.25 8.27 -4.01
N SER A 961 57.94 9.31 -4.48
CA SER A 961 58.52 9.30 -5.83
C SER A 961 59.78 8.46 -5.88
N ARG A 962 59.96 7.72 -6.99
CA ARG A 962 61.18 6.93 -7.25
C ARG A 962 62.43 7.82 -7.29
N ASP A 963 62.28 9.00 -7.89
CA ASP A 963 63.35 9.93 -8.20
C ASP A 963 62.99 11.35 -7.76
N GLY A 964 63.97 12.10 -7.23
CA GLY A 964 63.79 13.49 -6.82
C GLY A 964 65.05 14.33 -7.01
N ALA A 965 64.88 15.62 -7.26
CA ALA A 965 65.95 16.60 -7.33
C ALA A 965 66.15 17.28 -5.97
N VAL A 966 67.37 17.20 -5.43
CA VAL A 966 67.79 17.87 -4.20
C VAL A 966 68.50 19.16 -4.56
N VAL A 967 68.09 20.27 -3.97
CA VAL A 967 68.72 21.58 -4.16
C VAL A 967 68.99 22.19 -2.80
N LYS A 968 70.23 22.58 -2.52
CA LYS A 968 70.57 23.31 -1.29
C LYS A 968 71.47 24.50 -1.58
N ALA A 969 71.30 25.54 -0.78
CA ALA A 969 72.16 26.71 -0.78
C ALA A 969 72.33 27.21 0.65
N SER A 970 73.56 27.49 1.08
CA SER A 970 73.82 28.08 2.39
C SER A 970 74.90 29.16 2.34
N ALA A 971 74.78 30.10 3.28
CA ALA A 971 75.75 31.16 3.50
C ALA A 971 76.24 31.09 4.95
N GLU A 972 77.56 31.11 5.14
CA GLU A 972 78.21 31.03 6.44
C GLU A 972 79.08 32.26 6.67
N VAL A 973 78.98 32.85 7.86
CA VAL A 973 79.71 34.06 8.24
C VAL A 973 80.43 33.83 9.56
N ALA A 974 81.75 33.96 9.57
CA ALA A 974 82.54 33.99 10.80
C ALA A 974 82.31 35.32 11.53
N VAL A 975 81.66 35.26 12.70
CA VAL A 975 81.38 36.45 13.53
C VAL A 975 82.49 36.71 14.56
N SER A 976 83.28 35.70 14.89
CA SER A 976 84.53 35.80 15.64
C SER A 976 85.50 34.70 15.21
N LYS A 977 86.67 34.61 15.86
CA LYS A 977 87.61 33.50 15.62
C LYS A 977 87.02 32.13 15.97
N ASP A 978 86.07 32.13 16.91
CA ASP A 978 85.54 30.92 17.52
C ASP A 978 84.04 30.71 17.23
N ALA A 979 83.39 31.62 16.50
CA ALA A 979 81.94 31.58 16.27
C ALA A 979 81.56 31.82 14.80
N THR A 980 80.63 31.00 14.28
CA THR A 980 80.11 31.08 12.90
C THR A 980 78.58 31.03 12.90
N LEU A 981 77.96 31.91 12.11
CA LEU A 981 76.53 31.89 11.83
C LEU A 981 76.28 31.33 10.43
N THR A 982 75.19 30.59 10.27
CA THR A 982 74.81 29.95 9.00
C THR A 982 73.34 30.20 8.72
N LEU A 983 73.02 30.49 7.46
CA LEU A 983 71.65 30.54 6.95
C LEU A 983 71.56 29.64 5.72
N GLY A 984 70.65 28.69 5.75
CA GLY A 984 70.52 27.66 4.72
C GLY A 984 69.10 27.53 4.20
N TYR A 985 69.00 27.19 2.93
CA TYR A 985 67.81 26.69 2.26
C TYR A 985 68.11 25.30 1.70
N GLY A 986 67.15 24.39 1.84
CA GLY A 986 67.20 23.08 1.20
C GLY A 986 65.81 22.71 0.68
N GLY A 987 65.76 21.96 -0.41
CA GLY A 987 64.50 21.43 -0.93
C GLY A 987 64.70 20.14 -1.70
N LEU A 988 63.61 19.38 -1.80
CA LEU A 988 63.53 18.12 -2.52
C LEU A 988 62.25 18.15 -3.36
N VAL A 989 62.41 18.17 -4.67
CA VAL A 989 61.29 18.24 -5.62
C VAL A 989 61.24 16.94 -6.40
N SER A 990 60.09 16.31 -6.40
CA SER A 990 59.81 15.07 -7.11
C SER A 990 58.42 15.12 -7.75
N GLN A 991 58.00 14.04 -8.41
CA GLN A 991 56.73 14.02 -9.13
C GLN A 991 55.52 14.23 -8.20
N ASN A 992 55.52 13.57 -7.04
CA ASN A 992 54.37 13.56 -6.12
C ASN A 992 54.66 14.28 -4.78
N HIS A 993 55.88 14.77 -4.57
CA HIS A 993 56.29 15.36 -3.29
C HIS A 993 57.20 16.57 -3.50
N GLN A 994 56.92 17.64 -2.76
CA GLN A 994 57.73 18.85 -2.70
C GLN A 994 58.01 19.21 -1.25
N ASP A 995 59.29 19.38 -0.95
CA ASP A 995 59.79 19.85 0.34
C ASP A 995 60.57 21.13 0.18
N ASN A 996 60.40 22.03 1.15
CA ASN A 996 61.30 23.15 1.33
C ASN A 996 61.59 23.36 2.82
N ARG A 997 62.86 23.62 3.13
CA ARG A 997 63.39 23.88 4.46
C ARG A 997 64.21 25.16 4.48
N VAL A 998 64.03 25.94 5.53
CA VAL A 998 64.95 27.02 5.91
C VAL A 998 65.55 26.70 7.27
N ASN A 999 66.85 26.92 7.42
CA ASN A 999 67.54 26.72 8.68
C ASN A 999 68.49 27.87 9.02
N ALA A 1000 68.62 28.16 10.31
CA ALA A 1000 69.59 29.11 10.85
C ALA A 1000 70.44 28.40 11.91
N GLY A 1001 71.75 28.37 11.71
CA GLY A 1001 72.68 27.65 12.59
C GLY A 1001 73.72 28.56 13.24
N PHE A 1002 74.16 28.17 14.42
CA PHE A 1002 75.24 28.77 15.18
C PHE A 1002 76.26 27.69 15.57
N ILE A 1003 77.53 28.00 15.37
CA ILE A 1003 78.66 27.11 15.67
C ILE A 1003 79.61 27.84 16.59
N TRP A 1004 80.05 27.18 17.66
CA TRP A 1004 81.05 27.67 18.59
C TRP A 1004 82.19 26.65 18.76
N ARG A 1005 83.44 27.11 18.69
CA ARG A 1005 84.66 26.30 18.85
C ARG A 1005 85.38 26.67 20.16
N PHE A 1006 85.98 25.69 20.82
CA PHE A 1006 86.69 25.88 22.10
C PHE A 1006 87.83 24.88 22.33
#